data_AF-A0A844EL48-F1
#
_entry.id   AF-A0A844EL48-F1
#
_cell.length_a   1.000
_cell.length_b   1.000
_cell.length_c   1.000
_cell.angle_alpha   90.00
_cell.angle_beta   90.00
_cell.angle_gamma   90.00
#
_symmetry.space_group_name_H-M   'P 1'
#
loop_
_entity.id
_entity.type
_entity.pdbx_description
1 polymer ?
#
loop_
_entity_poly.entity_id
_entity_poly.type
_entity_poly.pdbx_seq_one_letter_code
_entity_poly.pdbx_strand_id
1 'polypeptide(L)'
;MYFFDLCLRGELFSMNRINKVLLLLTASAGVSFALLNAQDVSQASTQVSQSKISTAAPLPNNRLDLKADAPVVAAQNDDSGTIGDGVTWSVTDGTLYISGGTLTKNPADPSLALYPWRGRSDITKISITGNLHLVGPSAQHIFSRMSNLKTIEGLGNVDTSKATTLYQMFYDSKSLESINLSTFDTSNVTNMAEMFSGASKLTSVNLSSFNTSNVTNMNMMFYDTTSLQNLDLSSFDTNKVTDMGAMFQGAASLQSLDFTKFPNFKTGNVTEMGGMFGGDSSLTKLDVSTFDTSKVKNMSAMFSENSSLTSLDLSNFNTGNVEQMNDMFYGDVALENLNVSSFNTSKVVTMEAMFAGNMALTSLDLGNFDTRNVENMSGMFIADSALKWLNVSSFETPNVNDVNGMFAGASSLKMLNLAKLDLTNVTQRASMSDMFDQTTGLIRLILGPKAQFFSNVKLGAPAGGTTGNWQAVNGGTLSKPTGTVYSPANLIAHYETAGIPTETYVPENGMQDQSSITVKPSITIPVGTKFDSKDAFISAITPEGRETTKLSEAIADGLMITGNDFSTAVPGQHKVTFNFAGSDKTATTIVTVYTPGGGGGGGNITPNPTPTPTPTPTPTPQPQPTPTPTPTPNPPTTPGYVTKKKAAVYALKAIYLYKNPTFKKSQRIATYPKQKRVNRPMFVVIGYARSNNGTFRYKVRDVNHGRKSDGKIGYITANWKFVCGVYYQSVPKNKVITVISKKGVHAYKNKNLTGRVKSYKKGTRLTVKKLVKHNLTTRYQLSNGMFVTANKKLVI
;
A
#
# COMPACT_ATOMS: atom_id res chain seq x y z
N MET A 1 -15.75 16.17 17.34
CA MET A 1 -15.07 16.12 18.66
C MET A 1 -15.01 14.71 19.24
N TYR A 2 -16.13 13.95 19.34
CA TYR A 2 -16.13 12.56 19.84
C TYR A 2 -15.27 11.57 19.03
N PHE A 3 -15.32 11.62 17.70
CA PHE A 3 -14.57 10.71 16.81
C PHE A 3 -13.04 10.91 16.88
N PHE A 4 -12.60 12.16 17.07
CA PHE A 4 -11.20 12.53 17.11
C PHE A 4 -10.56 12.22 18.48
N ASP A 5 -11.32 12.39 19.56
CA ASP A 5 -10.87 12.05 20.93
C ASP A 5 -10.77 10.53 21.11
N LEU A 6 -11.66 9.75 20.46
CA LEU A 6 -11.59 8.29 20.40
C LEU A 6 -10.36 7.75 19.64
N CYS A 7 -9.96 8.40 18.54
CA CYS A 7 -8.73 8.05 17.80
C CYS A 7 -7.45 8.42 18.57
N LEU A 8 -7.43 9.58 19.24
CA LEU A 8 -6.26 10.04 20.02
C LEU A 8 -6.00 9.20 21.28
N ARG A 9 -7.05 8.64 21.89
CA ARG A 9 -6.93 7.81 23.11
C ARG A 9 -6.60 6.35 22.84
N GLY A 10 -6.58 5.91 21.59
CA GLY A 10 -6.42 4.51 21.26
C GLY A 10 -7.55 3.61 21.80
N GLU A 11 -8.73 4.17 22.04
CA GLU A 11 -9.90 3.41 22.50
C GLU A 11 -10.78 2.90 21.35
N LEU A 12 -10.43 3.21 20.10
CA LEU A 12 -10.99 2.54 18.91
C LEU A 12 -10.36 1.17 18.63
N PHE A 13 -9.22 0.82 19.26
CA PHE A 13 -8.48 -0.44 19.01
C PHE A 13 -9.16 -1.72 19.56
N SER A 14 -10.45 -1.66 19.90
CA SER A 14 -11.27 -2.80 20.27
C SER A 14 -12.76 -2.48 20.16
N MET A 15 -13.25 -2.13 18.96
CA MET A 15 -14.69 -2.26 18.69
C MET A 15 -14.99 -3.61 18.05
N ASN A 16 -14.84 -4.66 18.87
CA ASN A 16 -15.63 -5.86 18.71
C ASN A 16 -16.19 -6.24 20.08
N ARG A 17 -17.34 -5.68 20.44
CA ARG A 17 -18.26 -6.20 21.48
C ARG A 17 -19.59 -5.45 21.46
N ILE A 18 -20.58 -6.11 20.89
CA ILE A 18 -22.00 -5.78 21.01
C ILE A 18 -22.36 -5.70 22.50
N ASN A 19 -22.81 -4.52 22.94
CA ASN A 19 -23.61 -4.20 24.12
C ASN A 19 -23.42 -4.99 25.43
N LYS A 20 -23.14 -4.18 26.48
CA LYS A 20 -23.46 -4.32 27.92
C LYS A 20 -22.38 -4.87 28.88
N VAL A 21 -21.91 -3.91 29.71
CA VAL A 21 -22.01 -3.85 31.19
C VAL A 21 -20.68 -3.76 31.94
N LEU A 22 -20.67 -2.76 32.83
CA LEU A 22 -19.81 -2.51 33.99
C LEU A 22 -18.59 -1.59 33.81
N LEU A 23 -18.87 -0.29 33.96
CA LEU A 23 -18.17 0.66 34.83
C LEU A 23 -17.06 0.04 35.70
N LEU A 24 -15.81 0.56 35.61
CA LEU A 24 -14.89 0.70 36.76
C LEU A 24 -13.64 1.54 36.40
N LEU A 25 -13.72 2.82 36.79
CA LEU A 25 -12.71 3.67 37.44
C LEU A 25 -11.20 3.40 37.21
N THR A 26 -10.47 4.45 36.81
CA THR A 26 -9.57 5.19 37.73
C THR A 26 -9.29 6.61 37.22
N ALA A 27 -9.17 7.52 38.17
CA ALA A 27 -9.24 8.96 38.03
C ALA A 27 -7.89 9.63 37.71
N SER A 28 -7.93 10.82 37.09
CA SER A 28 -7.28 12.00 37.69
C SER A 28 -7.81 13.32 37.09
N ALA A 29 -7.99 14.30 38.00
CA ALA A 29 -8.14 15.74 37.79
C ALA A 29 -9.46 16.32 37.24
N GLY A 30 -10.47 16.29 38.11
CA GLY A 30 -11.36 17.39 38.52
C GLY A 30 -11.69 18.56 37.58
N VAL A 31 -12.97 18.63 37.18
CA VAL A 31 -13.82 19.84 37.24
C VAL A 31 -15.26 19.37 37.48
N SER A 32 -15.94 19.90 38.51
CA SER A 32 -17.36 19.67 38.79
C SER A 32 -18.23 20.62 37.97
N PHE A 33 -19.30 20.13 37.33
CA PHE A 33 -20.49 20.93 37.02
C PHE A 33 -21.78 20.09 37.07
N ALA A 34 -22.86 20.81 37.35
CA ALA A 34 -24.13 20.39 37.93
C ALA A 34 -24.98 19.40 37.11
N LEU A 35 -25.81 18.65 37.84
CA LEU A 35 -26.88 17.80 37.30
C LEU A 35 -27.88 18.62 36.47
N LEU A 36 -28.19 18.12 35.28
CA LEU A 36 -29.44 18.37 34.57
C LEU A 36 -30.14 17.03 34.32
N ASN A 37 -31.43 17.00 34.65
CA ASN A 37 -32.29 15.82 34.76
C ASN A 37 -32.53 15.12 33.42
N ALA A 38 -32.60 13.79 33.48
CA ALA A 38 -32.96 12.92 32.38
C ALA A 38 -34.46 13.03 32.04
N GLN A 39 -34.84 14.07 31.29
CA GLN A 39 -36.14 14.09 30.62
C GLN A 39 -36.20 14.88 29.30
N ASP A 40 -35.11 15.53 28.86
CA ASP A 40 -35.03 16.20 27.55
C ASP A 40 -34.23 15.44 26.47
N VAL A 41 -33.91 14.16 26.69
CA VAL A 41 -33.17 13.31 25.70
C VAL A 41 -34.12 12.45 24.85
N SER A 42 -35.43 12.71 24.88
CA SER A 42 -36.43 11.97 24.08
C SER A 42 -37.06 12.75 22.92
N GLN A 43 -36.63 14.00 22.66
CA GLN A 43 -37.16 14.80 21.53
C GLN A 43 -36.11 15.37 20.56
N ALA A 44 -34.86 14.92 20.63
CA ALA A 44 -33.81 15.31 19.66
C ALA A 44 -33.38 14.17 18.70
N SER A 45 -34.08 13.04 18.68
CA SER A 45 -33.78 11.88 17.82
C SER A 45 -34.81 11.61 16.71
N THR A 46 -35.76 12.53 16.48
CA THR A 46 -36.90 12.32 15.56
C THR A 46 -37.00 13.30 14.38
N GLN A 47 -35.93 14.03 14.03
CA GLN A 47 -35.93 14.97 12.88
C GLN A 47 -34.64 14.91 12.00
N VAL A 48 -33.97 13.75 11.90
CA VAL A 48 -32.88 13.54 10.91
C VAL A 48 -33.08 12.29 10.04
N SER A 49 -34.29 11.71 10.05
CA SER A 49 -34.61 10.50 9.27
C SER A 49 -35.47 10.80 8.05
N GLN A 50 -35.27 11.92 7.35
CA GLN A 50 -35.84 12.16 6.02
C GLN A 50 -34.91 13.04 5.16
N SER A 51 -33.77 12.51 4.75
CA SER A 51 -33.16 12.90 3.49
C SER A 51 -32.58 11.65 2.83
N LYS A 52 -32.87 11.48 1.54
CA LYS A 52 -32.43 10.34 0.72
C LYS A 52 -30.91 10.33 0.66
N ILE A 53 -30.29 9.60 1.58
CA ILE A 53 -28.93 9.10 1.44
C ILE A 53 -29.02 7.93 0.46
N SER A 54 -28.37 8.08 -0.70
CA SER A 54 -28.08 6.94 -1.56
C SER A 54 -27.20 5.99 -0.76
N THR A 55 -27.78 4.87 -0.33
CA THR A 55 -27.05 3.79 0.32
C THR A 55 -26.08 3.18 -0.68
N ALA A 56 -24.87 3.74 -0.77
CA ALA A 56 -23.72 2.95 -1.19
C ALA A 56 -23.66 1.76 -0.23
N ALA A 57 -23.72 0.56 -0.80
CA ALA A 57 -23.80 -0.67 -0.04
C ALA A 57 -22.73 -0.65 1.08
N PRO A 58 -23.07 -1.06 2.32
CA PRO A 58 -22.05 -1.67 3.15
C PRO A 58 -21.36 -2.74 2.31
N LEU A 59 -20.14 -3.15 2.67
CA LEU A 59 -19.53 -4.40 2.19
C LEU A 59 -20.62 -5.41 1.75
N PRO A 60 -20.44 -6.26 0.74
CA PRO A 60 -20.97 -7.60 0.88
C PRO A 60 -20.22 -8.22 2.08
N ASN A 61 -20.56 -7.79 3.29
CA ASN A 61 -21.42 -8.58 4.10
C ASN A 61 -22.29 -9.47 3.19
N ASN A 62 -21.69 -10.57 2.75
CA ASN A 62 -22.31 -11.85 2.97
C ASN A 62 -22.38 -12.15 4.50
N ARG A 63 -22.60 -11.15 5.37
CA ARG A 63 -23.87 -11.19 6.06
C ARG A 63 -24.96 -11.23 4.97
N LEU A 64 -25.35 -12.46 4.64
CA LEU A 64 -26.72 -12.76 5.04
C LEU A 64 -26.90 -12.04 6.37
N ASP A 65 -27.66 -10.96 6.40
CA ASP A 65 -28.50 -10.69 7.55
C ASP A 65 -29.37 -11.95 7.67
N LEU A 66 -28.76 -13.04 8.15
CA LEU A 66 -29.36 -13.86 9.17
C LEU A 66 -29.70 -12.80 10.21
N LYS A 67 -30.95 -12.31 10.10
CA LYS A 67 -31.77 -11.96 11.25
C LYS A 67 -31.17 -12.76 12.39
N ALA A 68 -30.64 -12.07 13.41
CA ALA A 68 -30.16 -12.69 14.63
C ALA A 68 -30.95 -13.97 14.83
N ASP A 69 -30.30 -15.14 14.66
CA ASP A 69 -30.97 -16.43 14.61
C ASP A 69 -32.10 -16.36 15.61
N ALA A 70 -33.35 -16.48 15.13
CA ALA A 70 -34.52 -16.46 16.00
C ALA A 70 -34.16 -17.30 17.22
N PRO A 71 -34.38 -16.79 18.45
CA PRO A 71 -33.79 -17.32 19.66
C PRO A 71 -33.86 -18.83 19.59
N VAL A 72 -32.67 -19.46 19.55
CA VAL A 72 -32.50 -20.91 19.41
C VAL A 72 -33.58 -21.54 20.28
N VAL A 73 -34.54 -22.20 19.62
CA VAL A 73 -35.46 -23.10 20.30
C VAL A 73 -34.55 -24.00 21.11
N ALA A 74 -34.65 -23.92 22.44
CA ALA A 74 -33.80 -24.66 23.35
C ALA A 74 -33.66 -26.08 22.82
N ALA A 75 -32.43 -26.46 22.43
CA ALA A 75 -32.16 -27.83 22.04
C ALA A 75 -32.70 -28.70 23.16
N GLN A 76 -33.47 -29.73 22.81
CA GLN A 76 -33.82 -30.79 23.74
C GLN A 76 -32.51 -31.20 24.42
N ASN A 77 -32.40 -30.95 25.73
CA ASN A 77 -31.23 -31.29 26.54
C ASN A 77 -31.21 -32.81 26.78
N ASP A 78 -31.34 -33.58 25.71
CA ASP A 78 -31.10 -34.99 25.77
C ASP A 78 -29.60 -35.16 25.99
N ASP A 79 -29.23 -35.93 27.00
CA ASP A 79 -27.85 -36.29 27.26
C ASP A 79 -27.45 -37.57 26.52
N SER A 80 -28.32 -38.09 25.65
CA SER A 80 -28.01 -39.17 24.72
C SER A 80 -29.03 -39.28 23.59
N GLY A 81 -28.65 -39.94 22.51
CA GLY A 81 -29.56 -40.23 21.41
C GLY A 81 -28.90 -40.99 20.26
N THR A 82 -29.62 -41.08 19.15
CA THR A 82 -29.11 -41.64 17.89
C THR A 82 -29.38 -40.67 16.75
N ILE A 83 -28.49 -40.63 15.76
CA ILE A 83 -28.58 -39.76 14.59
C ILE A 83 -27.94 -40.44 13.38
N GLY A 84 -28.49 -40.20 12.18
CA GLY A 84 -28.00 -40.86 10.97
C GLY A 84 -28.13 -42.38 11.02
N ASP A 85 -27.20 -43.07 10.37
CA ASP A 85 -27.19 -44.53 10.29
C ASP A 85 -26.20 -45.12 11.32
N GLY A 86 -26.74 -45.51 12.47
CA GLY A 86 -26.01 -46.21 13.51
C GLY A 86 -25.12 -45.34 14.41
N VAL A 87 -25.15 -44.00 14.30
CA VAL A 87 -24.40 -43.12 15.20
C VAL A 87 -25.21 -42.89 16.47
N THR A 88 -24.69 -43.35 17.60
CA THR A 88 -25.15 -43.02 18.94
C THR A 88 -24.29 -41.91 19.53
N TRP A 89 -24.89 -41.10 20.39
CA TRP A 89 -24.18 -40.04 21.10
C TRP A 89 -24.66 -39.94 22.55
N SER A 90 -23.79 -39.45 23.42
CA SER A 90 -24.15 -39.10 24.80
C SER A 90 -23.26 -37.99 25.34
N VAL A 91 -23.78 -37.22 26.29
CA VAL A 91 -23.02 -36.22 27.04
C VAL A 91 -22.98 -36.66 28.50
N THR A 92 -21.78 -36.85 29.03
CA THR A 92 -21.57 -37.23 30.44
C THR A 92 -20.32 -36.55 30.95
N ASP A 93 -20.43 -35.89 32.11
CA ASP A 93 -19.34 -35.15 32.76
C ASP A 93 -18.63 -34.16 31.81
N GLY A 94 -19.42 -33.44 31.00
CA GLY A 94 -18.91 -32.46 30.02
C GLY A 94 -18.14 -33.09 28.85
N THR A 95 -18.25 -34.40 28.64
CA THR A 95 -17.69 -35.10 27.47
C THR A 95 -18.82 -35.55 26.54
N LEU A 96 -18.76 -35.14 25.28
CA LEU A 96 -19.60 -35.69 24.21
C LEU A 96 -18.94 -36.94 23.63
N TYR A 97 -19.59 -38.09 23.81
CA TYR A 97 -19.22 -39.34 23.18
C TYR A 97 -19.98 -39.49 21.87
N ILE A 98 -19.28 -39.85 20.80
CA ILE A 98 -19.87 -40.15 19.49
C ILE A 98 -19.37 -41.53 19.07
N SER A 99 -20.28 -42.45 18.77
CA SER A 99 -19.92 -43.79 18.27
C SER A 99 -19.47 -43.76 16.80
N GLY A 100 -19.14 -44.92 16.26
CA GLY A 100 -19.07 -45.09 14.81
C GLY A 100 -20.46 -45.09 14.15
N GLY A 101 -20.48 -45.15 12.82
CA GLY A 101 -21.70 -45.09 12.00
C GLY A 101 -21.54 -44.11 10.84
N THR A 102 -22.64 -43.76 10.17
CA THR A 102 -22.62 -42.86 9.00
C THR A 102 -23.57 -41.67 9.17
N LEU A 103 -23.06 -40.47 8.90
CA LEU A 103 -23.84 -39.25 8.76
C LEU A 103 -23.85 -38.81 7.29
N THR A 104 -25.02 -38.78 6.66
CA THR A 104 -25.18 -38.51 5.21
C THR A 104 -25.79 -37.15 4.89
N LYS A 105 -26.45 -36.50 5.86
CA LYS A 105 -27.05 -35.17 5.72
C LYS A 105 -26.88 -34.39 7.01
N ASN A 106 -26.49 -33.13 6.89
CA ASN A 106 -26.80 -32.11 7.88
C ASN A 106 -28.28 -31.72 7.70
N PRO A 107 -29.09 -31.45 8.75
CA PRO A 107 -30.46 -30.98 8.56
C PRO A 107 -30.48 -29.48 8.18
N ALA A 108 -29.82 -29.14 7.08
CA ALA A 108 -29.86 -27.83 6.44
C ALA A 108 -31.06 -27.72 5.47
N ASP A 109 -32.23 -28.18 5.93
CA ASP A 109 -33.53 -27.65 5.54
C ASP A 109 -33.72 -26.31 6.28
N PRO A 110 -34.36 -25.26 5.72
CA PRO A 110 -34.63 -24.00 6.41
C PRO A 110 -35.52 -24.10 7.67
N SER A 111 -35.85 -25.32 8.14
CA SER A 111 -36.74 -25.63 9.26
C SER A 111 -36.03 -26.19 10.52
N LEU A 112 -34.73 -25.90 10.70
CA LEU A 112 -33.97 -26.02 11.97
C LEU A 112 -34.01 -27.39 12.68
N ALA A 113 -33.15 -28.32 12.28
CA ALA A 113 -32.54 -29.21 13.26
C ALA A 113 -31.01 -29.16 13.10
N LEU A 114 -30.31 -28.50 14.01
CA LEU A 114 -28.85 -28.62 14.09
C LEU A 114 -28.49 -29.92 14.82
N TYR A 115 -27.22 -30.31 14.83
CA TYR A 115 -26.75 -31.40 15.69
C TYR A 115 -27.19 -31.14 17.15
N PRO A 116 -27.71 -32.15 17.88
CA PRO A 116 -28.27 -31.96 19.23
C PRO A 116 -27.32 -31.28 20.23
N TRP A 117 -26.01 -31.48 20.03
CA TRP A 117 -24.96 -30.93 20.88
C TRP A 117 -24.41 -29.57 20.41
N ARG A 118 -24.87 -29.02 19.28
CA ARG A 118 -24.34 -27.75 18.77
C ARG A 118 -24.63 -26.62 19.76
N GLY A 119 -23.62 -25.80 20.06
CA GLY A 119 -23.79 -24.67 20.97
C GLY A 119 -23.83 -25.01 22.46
N ARG A 120 -23.77 -26.29 22.83
CA ARG A 120 -23.69 -26.72 24.23
C ARG A 120 -22.40 -26.21 24.87
N SER A 121 -22.54 -25.39 25.91
CA SER A 121 -21.42 -24.78 26.63
C SER A 121 -20.91 -25.67 27.77
N ASP A 122 -21.65 -26.70 28.15
CA ASP A 122 -21.23 -27.70 29.14
C ASP A 122 -20.22 -28.72 28.57
N ILE A 123 -20.15 -28.86 27.25
CA ILE A 123 -19.20 -29.74 26.58
C ILE A 123 -17.80 -29.10 26.58
N THR A 124 -16.85 -29.81 27.18
CA THR A 124 -15.42 -29.44 27.23
C THR A 124 -14.51 -30.40 26.49
N LYS A 125 -15.00 -31.61 26.19
CA LYS A 125 -14.28 -32.66 25.49
C LYS A 125 -15.20 -33.41 24.53
N ILE A 126 -14.66 -33.84 23.39
CA ILE A 126 -15.32 -34.80 22.48
C ILE A 126 -14.50 -36.08 22.44
N SER A 127 -15.16 -37.24 22.44
CA SER A 127 -14.56 -38.57 22.33
C SER A 127 -15.25 -39.38 21.22
N ILE A 128 -14.55 -39.63 20.13
CA ILE A 128 -15.06 -40.39 18.98
C ILE A 128 -14.53 -41.83 19.08
N THR A 129 -15.40 -42.76 19.46
CA THR A 129 -14.99 -44.10 19.91
C THR A 129 -15.01 -45.16 18.80
N GLY A 130 -15.67 -44.89 17.67
CA GLY A 130 -15.73 -45.79 16.51
C GLY A 130 -15.62 -45.05 15.18
N ASN A 131 -15.56 -45.80 14.08
CA ASN A 131 -15.39 -45.24 12.74
C ASN A 131 -16.64 -44.43 12.32
N LEU A 132 -16.49 -43.11 12.28
CA LEU A 132 -17.54 -42.16 11.94
C LEU A 132 -17.36 -41.69 10.50
N HIS A 133 -18.27 -42.08 9.62
CA HIS A 133 -18.23 -41.70 8.20
C HIS A 133 -19.07 -40.43 7.95
N LEU A 134 -18.42 -39.37 7.48
CA LEU A 134 -19.05 -38.11 7.09
C LEU A 134 -19.23 -38.08 5.58
N VAL A 135 -20.48 -38.19 5.12
CA VAL A 135 -20.88 -38.23 3.72
C VAL A 135 -21.69 -36.99 3.35
N GLY A 136 -21.40 -36.41 2.18
CA GLY A 136 -22.10 -35.23 1.69
C GLY A 136 -21.90 -34.03 2.64
N PRO A 137 -22.98 -33.31 3.00
CA PRO A 137 -22.87 -32.10 3.81
C PRO A 137 -22.76 -32.34 5.32
N SER A 138 -22.64 -33.57 5.79
CA SER A 138 -22.75 -33.87 7.23
C SER A 138 -21.62 -33.30 8.09
N ALA A 139 -20.44 -33.01 7.56
CA ALA A 139 -19.35 -32.38 8.34
C ALA A 139 -19.62 -30.90 8.68
N GLN A 140 -20.61 -30.28 8.06
CA GLN A 140 -21.02 -28.91 8.35
C GLN A 140 -21.52 -28.77 9.80
N HIS A 141 -21.06 -27.74 10.52
CA HIS A 141 -21.46 -27.40 11.90
C HIS A 141 -21.27 -28.47 13.00
N ILE A 142 -20.77 -29.68 12.70
CA ILE A 142 -20.78 -30.82 13.62
C ILE A 142 -20.10 -30.55 14.97
N PHE A 143 -19.05 -29.71 15.00
CA PHE A 143 -18.33 -29.33 16.22
C PHE A 143 -18.32 -27.82 16.47
N SER A 144 -19.41 -27.14 16.07
CA SER A 144 -19.53 -25.69 16.14
C SER A 144 -20.23 -25.16 17.41
N ARG A 145 -19.91 -23.91 17.75
CA ARG A 145 -20.41 -23.10 18.87
C ARG A 145 -20.23 -23.71 20.26
N MET A 146 -19.40 -24.74 20.41
CA MET A 146 -19.03 -25.30 21.71
C MET A 146 -17.94 -24.43 22.35
N SER A 147 -18.33 -23.28 22.90
CA SER A 147 -17.38 -22.25 23.39
C SER A 147 -16.38 -22.76 24.45
N ASN A 148 -16.72 -23.82 25.20
CA ASN A 148 -15.87 -24.41 26.24
C ASN A 148 -15.13 -25.68 25.80
N LEU A 149 -15.28 -26.13 24.54
CA LEU A 149 -14.56 -27.28 23.99
C LEU A 149 -13.06 -27.04 24.00
N LYS A 150 -12.30 -27.93 24.65
CA LYS A 150 -10.83 -27.86 24.78
C LYS A 150 -10.13 -28.94 23.96
N THR A 151 -10.68 -30.15 23.92
CA THR A 151 -10.04 -31.31 23.29
C THR A 151 -11.02 -32.17 22.51
N ILE A 152 -10.52 -32.77 21.43
CA ILE A 152 -11.24 -33.75 20.62
C ILE A 152 -10.34 -34.97 20.48
N GLU A 153 -10.78 -36.08 21.05
CA GLU A 153 -10.11 -37.37 20.95
C GLU A 153 -10.81 -38.25 19.91
N GLY A 154 -10.03 -39.10 19.22
CA GLY A 154 -10.58 -40.00 18.20
C GLY A 154 -10.80 -39.38 16.82
N LEU A 155 -10.21 -38.23 16.51
CA LEU A 155 -10.27 -37.64 15.15
C LEU A 155 -9.73 -38.56 14.05
N GLY A 156 -8.84 -39.51 14.39
CA GLY A 156 -8.38 -40.55 13.46
C GLY A 156 -9.47 -41.56 13.04
N ASN A 157 -10.58 -41.60 13.77
CA ASN A 157 -11.74 -42.44 13.45
C ASN A 157 -12.75 -41.72 12.55
N VAL A 158 -12.51 -40.45 12.20
CA VAL A 158 -13.41 -39.68 11.33
C VAL A 158 -13.00 -39.83 9.88
N ASP A 159 -13.84 -40.47 9.08
CA ASP A 159 -13.66 -40.60 7.63
C ASP A 159 -14.39 -39.45 6.92
N THR A 160 -13.61 -38.51 6.38
CA THR A 160 -14.10 -37.36 5.60
C THR A 160 -14.02 -37.59 4.08
N SER A 161 -13.62 -38.77 3.62
CA SER A 161 -13.37 -39.03 2.17
C SER A 161 -14.58 -38.77 1.29
N LYS A 162 -15.80 -38.81 1.85
CA LYS A 162 -17.06 -38.53 1.14
C LYS A 162 -17.72 -37.21 1.56
N ALA A 163 -17.09 -36.41 2.41
CA ALA A 163 -17.60 -35.11 2.82
C ALA A 163 -17.42 -34.09 1.68
N THR A 164 -18.45 -33.29 1.42
CA THR A 164 -18.45 -32.27 0.35
C THR A 164 -18.24 -30.86 0.88
N THR A 165 -18.31 -30.64 2.19
CA THR A 165 -18.12 -29.34 2.84
C THR A 165 -17.55 -29.51 4.24
N LEU A 166 -16.72 -28.58 4.69
CA LEU A 166 -16.27 -28.42 6.08
C LEU A 166 -16.74 -27.07 6.67
N TYR A 167 -17.75 -26.46 6.05
CA TYR A 167 -18.31 -25.16 6.44
C TYR A 167 -18.62 -25.11 7.94
N GLN A 168 -18.02 -24.14 8.63
CA GLN A 168 -18.19 -23.91 10.07
C GLN A 168 -17.96 -25.15 10.96
N MET A 169 -17.12 -26.11 10.57
CA MET A 169 -16.94 -27.36 11.34
C MET A 169 -16.53 -27.10 12.81
N PHE A 170 -15.65 -26.13 13.07
CA PHE A 170 -15.17 -25.72 14.39
C PHE A 170 -15.46 -24.25 14.71
N TYR A 171 -16.47 -23.67 14.04
CA TYR A 171 -16.87 -22.28 14.22
C TYR A 171 -17.18 -21.98 15.69
N ASP A 172 -16.65 -20.89 16.23
CA ASP A 172 -16.87 -20.37 17.59
C ASP A 172 -16.53 -21.37 18.72
N SER A 173 -15.61 -22.30 18.45
CA SER A 173 -15.01 -23.20 19.46
C SER A 173 -13.91 -22.48 20.24
N LYS A 174 -14.30 -21.43 20.98
CA LYS A 174 -13.41 -20.43 21.59
C LYS A 174 -12.31 -21.00 22.49
N SER A 175 -12.56 -22.12 23.16
CA SER A 175 -11.61 -22.73 24.10
C SER A 175 -10.67 -23.76 23.48
N LEU A 176 -10.79 -24.04 22.18
CA LEU A 176 -9.97 -25.05 21.49
C LEU A 176 -8.55 -24.50 21.28
N GLU A 177 -7.55 -25.14 21.88
CA GLU A 177 -6.17 -24.64 21.85
C GLU A 177 -5.33 -25.18 20.68
N SER A 178 -5.59 -26.42 20.27
CA SER A 178 -4.92 -27.06 19.15
C SER A 178 -5.80 -28.13 18.52
N ILE A 179 -5.60 -28.40 17.23
CA ILE A 179 -6.28 -29.50 16.56
C ILE A 179 -5.41 -30.15 15.49
N ASN A 180 -5.41 -31.48 15.46
CA ASN A 180 -4.69 -32.26 14.48
C ASN A 180 -5.65 -32.92 13.49
N LEU A 181 -5.65 -32.46 12.24
CA LEU A 181 -6.54 -32.95 11.18
C LEU A 181 -5.78 -33.73 10.08
N SER A 182 -4.58 -34.23 10.39
CA SER A 182 -3.73 -34.96 9.43
C SER A 182 -4.32 -36.26 8.87
N THR A 183 -5.43 -36.74 9.43
CA THR A 183 -6.16 -37.93 8.93
C THR A 183 -7.29 -37.58 7.97
N PHE A 184 -7.61 -36.30 7.79
CA PHE A 184 -8.75 -35.90 6.96
C PHE A 184 -8.38 -36.01 5.48
N ASP A 185 -9.23 -36.69 4.71
CA ASP A 185 -9.27 -36.60 3.26
C ASP A 185 -10.29 -35.52 2.86
N THR A 186 -9.79 -34.44 2.27
CA THR A 186 -10.62 -33.30 1.85
C THR A 186 -10.77 -33.19 0.32
N SER A 187 -10.41 -34.25 -0.41
CA SER A 187 -10.39 -34.25 -1.89
C SER A 187 -11.75 -33.96 -2.54
N ASN A 188 -12.86 -34.24 -1.85
CA ASN A 188 -14.23 -33.97 -2.33
C ASN A 188 -14.84 -32.66 -1.78
N VAL A 189 -14.12 -31.95 -0.91
CA VAL A 189 -14.62 -30.74 -0.26
C VAL A 189 -14.57 -29.56 -1.24
N THR A 190 -15.70 -28.86 -1.38
CA THR A 190 -15.82 -27.66 -2.21
C THR A 190 -15.95 -26.37 -1.40
N ASN A 191 -16.35 -26.46 -0.14
CA ASN A 191 -16.55 -25.31 0.75
C ASN A 191 -15.86 -25.52 2.10
N MET A 192 -14.98 -24.59 2.49
CA MET A 192 -14.27 -24.56 3.79
C MET A 192 -14.48 -23.24 4.54
N ALA A 193 -15.50 -22.48 4.16
CA ALA A 193 -15.78 -21.19 4.78
C ALA A 193 -15.97 -21.31 6.30
N GLU A 194 -15.45 -20.32 7.03
CA GLU A 194 -15.62 -20.17 8.48
C GLU A 194 -15.22 -21.39 9.33
N MET A 195 -14.41 -22.32 8.78
CA MET A 195 -14.12 -23.60 9.42
C MET A 195 -13.57 -23.45 10.85
N PHE A 196 -12.72 -22.46 11.10
CA PHE A 196 -12.15 -22.13 12.41
C PHE A 196 -12.51 -20.72 12.89
N SER A 197 -13.48 -20.06 12.26
CA SER A 197 -13.85 -18.69 12.59
C SER A 197 -14.26 -18.58 14.07
N GLY A 198 -13.68 -17.63 14.81
CA GLY A 198 -13.94 -17.41 16.24
C GLY A 198 -13.28 -18.42 17.19
N ALA A 199 -12.46 -19.35 16.69
CA ALA A 199 -11.65 -20.25 17.53
C ALA A 199 -10.48 -19.48 18.19
N SER A 200 -10.81 -18.52 19.06
CA SER A 200 -9.91 -17.48 19.55
C SER A 200 -8.71 -17.98 20.37
N LYS A 201 -8.78 -19.16 21.01
CA LYS A 201 -7.63 -19.79 21.68
C LYS A 201 -6.81 -20.73 20.80
N LEU A 202 -7.17 -20.92 19.53
CA LEU A 202 -6.47 -21.84 18.65
C LEU A 202 -5.06 -21.31 18.35
N THR A 203 -4.05 -22.00 18.87
CA THR A 203 -2.63 -21.64 18.69
C THR A 203 -1.95 -22.40 17.56
N SER A 204 -2.44 -23.61 17.26
CA SER A 204 -1.88 -24.48 16.23
C SER A 204 -2.94 -25.37 15.58
N VAL A 205 -2.80 -25.57 14.27
CA VAL A 205 -3.67 -26.43 13.48
C VAL A 205 -2.79 -27.22 12.51
N ASN A 206 -2.99 -28.54 12.44
CA ASN A 206 -2.29 -29.39 11.46
C ASN A 206 -3.21 -29.66 10.26
N LEU A 207 -2.88 -29.06 9.11
CA LEU A 207 -3.61 -29.15 7.84
C LEU A 207 -2.83 -29.92 6.75
N SER A 208 -1.80 -30.68 7.14
CA SER A 208 -0.84 -31.28 6.20
C SER A 208 -1.45 -32.27 5.20
N SER A 209 -2.59 -32.89 5.51
CA SER A 209 -3.30 -33.82 4.61
C SER A 209 -4.29 -33.16 3.66
N PHE A 210 -4.54 -31.86 3.79
CA PHE A 210 -5.63 -31.22 3.06
C PHE A 210 -5.35 -31.18 1.56
N ASN A 211 -6.31 -31.65 0.76
CA ASN A 211 -6.35 -31.46 -0.68
C ASN A 211 -7.45 -30.45 -1.01
N THR A 212 -7.07 -29.19 -1.23
CA THR A 212 -8.04 -28.11 -1.47
C THR A 212 -8.33 -27.86 -2.95
N SER A 213 -7.87 -28.73 -3.87
CA SER A 213 -7.95 -28.50 -5.33
C SER A 213 -9.38 -28.38 -5.89
N ASN A 214 -10.39 -28.82 -5.13
CA ASN A 214 -11.81 -28.68 -5.45
C ASN A 214 -12.54 -27.56 -4.68
N VAL A 215 -11.86 -26.92 -3.73
CA VAL A 215 -12.44 -25.85 -2.91
C VAL A 215 -12.62 -24.59 -3.75
N THR A 216 -13.82 -24.01 -3.69
CA THR A 216 -14.18 -22.75 -4.35
C THR A 216 -14.37 -21.61 -3.35
N ASN A 217 -14.70 -21.91 -2.09
CA ASN A 217 -14.95 -20.92 -1.05
C ASN A 217 -14.09 -21.19 0.22
N MET A 218 -13.30 -20.18 0.61
CA MET A 218 -12.49 -20.14 1.84
C MET A 218 -12.77 -18.88 2.69
N ASN A 219 -13.92 -18.22 2.50
CA ASN A 219 -14.25 -16.99 3.22
C ASN A 219 -14.17 -17.22 4.74
N MET A 220 -13.56 -16.28 5.47
CA MET A 220 -13.47 -16.28 6.93
C MET A 220 -12.89 -17.55 7.57
N MET A 221 -12.14 -18.37 6.85
CA MET A 221 -11.69 -19.69 7.35
C MET A 221 -10.95 -19.60 8.70
N PHE A 222 -10.14 -18.56 8.91
CA PHE A 222 -9.40 -18.26 10.14
C PHE A 222 -9.80 -16.88 10.74
N TYR A 223 -11.02 -16.43 10.48
CA TYR A 223 -11.52 -15.17 11.02
C TYR A 223 -11.51 -15.18 12.57
N ASP A 224 -11.04 -14.11 13.21
CA ASP A 224 -10.95 -13.97 14.67
C ASP A 224 -10.25 -15.14 15.40
N THR A 225 -9.30 -15.83 14.73
CA THR A 225 -8.40 -16.79 15.40
C THR A 225 -7.27 -16.06 16.13
N THR A 226 -7.64 -15.27 17.15
CA THR A 226 -6.76 -14.25 17.75
C THR A 226 -5.47 -14.80 18.37
N SER A 227 -5.42 -16.07 18.78
CA SER A 227 -4.22 -16.72 19.34
C SER A 227 -3.37 -17.48 18.31
N LEU A 228 -3.76 -17.52 17.04
CA LEU A 228 -3.05 -18.28 16.00
C LEU A 228 -1.72 -17.60 15.66
N GLN A 229 -0.61 -18.29 15.91
CA GLN A 229 0.74 -17.69 15.75
C GLN A 229 1.43 -18.09 14.44
N ASN A 230 1.14 -19.29 13.94
CA ASN A 230 1.77 -19.85 12.76
C ASN A 230 0.74 -20.64 11.97
N LEU A 231 0.88 -20.60 10.64
CA LEU A 231 0.02 -21.35 9.74
C LEU A 231 0.86 -21.90 8.59
N ASP A 232 0.75 -23.22 8.37
CA ASP A 232 1.33 -23.89 7.22
C ASP A 232 0.24 -24.19 6.20
N LEU A 233 0.35 -23.58 5.02
CA LEU A 233 -0.56 -23.74 3.89
C LEU A 233 0.11 -24.49 2.72
N SER A 234 1.19 -25.24 2.99
CA SER A 234 1.95 -25.92 1.93
C SER A 234 1.16 -26.99 1.16
N SER A 235 0.14 -27.57 1.79
CA SER A 235 -0.80 -28.53 1.17
C SER A 235 -1.89 -27.88 0.32
N PHE A 236 -2.09 -26.56 0.43
CA PHE A 236 -3.21 -25.88 -0.22
C PHE A 236 -2.94 -25.67 -1.72
N ASP A 237 -3.80 -26.25 -2.54
CA ASP A 237 -4.01 -25.90 -3.94
C ASP A 237 -5.30 -25.07 -4.04
N THR A 238 -5.17 -23.77 -4.24
CA THR A 238 -6.31 -22.84 -4.26
C THR A 238 -6.68 -22.38 -5.67
N ASN A 239 -6.30 -23.14 -6.71
CA ASN A 239 -6.55 -22.77 -8.11
C ASN A 239 -8.02 -22.54 -8.45
N LYS A 240 -8.98 -23.17 -7.76
CA LYS A 240 -10.43 -23.01 -8.00
C LYS A 240 -11.11 -22.03 -7.05
N VAL A 241 -10.39 -21.49 -6.07
CA VAL A 241 -10.98 -20.60 -5.07
C VAL A 241 -11.34 -19.26 -5.72
N THR A 242 -12.59 -18.84 -5.52
CA THR A 242 -13.13 -17.56 -5.99
C THR A 242 -13.34 -16.56 -4.86
N ASP A 243 -13.51 -17.04 -3.63
CA ASP A 243 -13.76 -16.22 -2.44
C ASP A 243 -12.75 -16.51 -1.33
N MET A 244 -11.95 -15.49 -0.98
CA MET A 244 -11.01 -15.47 0.15
C MET A 244 -11.29 -14.30 1.10
N GLY A 245 -12.50 -13.75 1.07
CA GLY A 245 -12.90 -12.63 1.91
C GLY A 245 -12.68 -12.94 3.39
N ALA A 246 -12.04 -12.01 4.09
CA ALA A 246 -11.78 -12.07 5.52
C ALA A 246 -11.08 -13.35 6.01
N MET A 247 -10.38 -14.08 5.12
CA MET A 247 -9.83 -15.40 5.43
C MET A 247 -8.94 -15.43 6.67
N PHE A 248 -8.15 -14.37 6.90
CA PHE A 248 -7.27 -14.23 8.07
C PHE A 248 -7.68 -13.09 8.99
N GLN A 249 -8.77 -12.38 8.72
CA GLN A 249 -9.12 -11.16 9.45
C GLN A 249 -9.19 -11.42 10.96
N GLY A 250 -8.52 -10.58 11.76
CA GLY A 250 -8.50 -10.71 13.21
C GLY A 250 -7.59 -11.84 13.73
N ALA A 251 -6.68 -12.38 12.91
CA ALA A 251 -5.64 -13.31 13.35
C ALA A 251 -4.53 -12.55 14.10
N ALA A 252 -4.91 -11.88 15.19
CA ALA A 252 -4.15 -10.84 15.87
C ALA A 252 -2.76 -11.28 16.39
N SER A 253 -2.51 -12.58 16.59
CA SER A 253 -1.20 -13.12 17.02
C SER A 253 -0.28 -13.54 15.86
N LEU A 254 -0.74 -13.47 14.61
CA LEU A 254 0.01 -13.90 13.45
C LEU A 254 1.12 -12.89 13.12
N GLN A 255 2.39 -13.30 13.26
CA GLN A 255 3.52 -12.38 13.13
C GLN A 255 4.02 -12.20 11.70
N SER A 256 3.89 -13.25 10.88
CA SER A 256 4.34 -13.21 9.49
C SER A 256 3.63 -14.23 8.61
N LEU A 257 3.33 -13.82 7.37
CA LEU A 257 2.92 -14.71 6.29
C LEU A 257 3.82 -14.48 5.07
N ASP A 258 4.34 -15.58 4.51
CA ASP A 258 5.23 -15.56 3.35
C ASP A 258 4.72 -16.55 2.30
N PHE A 259 3.84 -16.07 1.42
CA PHE A 259 3.18 -16.92 0.43
C PHE A 259 4.14 -17.47 -0.65
N THR A 260 5.38 -16.96 -0.72
CA THR A 260 6.41 -17.58 -1.57
C THR A 260 6.79 -18.99 -1.13
N LYS A 261 6.47 -19.36 0.12
CA LYS A 261 6.64 -20.72 0.67
C LYS A 261 5.52 -21.68 0.27
N PHE A 262 4.40 -21.17 -0.26
CA PHE A 262 3.21 -21.94 -0.60
C PHE A 262 2.96 -21.85 -2.12
N PRO A 263 3.75 -22.56 -2.95
CA PRO A 263 3.71 -22.36 -4.41
C PRO A 263 2.38 -22.75 -5.06
N ASN A 264 1.56 -23.57 -4.41
CA ASN A 264 0.24 -23.98 -4.87
C ASN A 264 -0.90 -23.08 -4.36
N PHE A 265 -0.60 -22.13 -3.48
CA PHE A 265 -1.53 -21.08 -3.08
C PHE A 265 -1.64 -20.06 -4.22
N LYS A 266 -2.69 -20.19 -5.03
CA LYS A 266 -3.00 -19.37 -6.21
C LYS A 266 -4.23 -18.50 -5.97
N THR A 267 -4.19 -17.27 -6.49
CA THR A 267 -5.30 -16.32 -6.35
C THR A 267 -5.90 -15.89 -7.70
N GLY A 268 -5.45 -16.46 -8.82
CA GLY A 268 -5.82 -15.99 -10.17
C GLY A 268 -7.29 -16.19 -10.57
N ASN A 269 -8.10 -16.86 -9.74
CA ASN A 269 -9.55 -16.98 -9.89
C ASN A 269 -10.35 -16.25 -8.81
N VAL A 270 -9.67 -15.63 -7.84
CA VAL A 270 -10.32 -14.94 -6.72
C VAL A 270 -10.93 -13.63 -7.20
N THR A 271 -12.19 -13.41 -6.83
CA THR A 271 -12.95 -12.17 -7.08
C THR A 271 -13.16 -11.36 -5.80
N GLU A 272 -13.24 -12.03 -4.63
CA GLU A 272 -13.46 -11.41 -3.32
C GLU A 272 -12.22 -11.57 -2.41
N MET A 273 -11.61 -10.45 -2.01
CA MET A 273 -10.49 -10.39 -1.05
C MET A 273 -10.71 -9.36 0.07
N GLY A 274 -11.94 -8.85 0.21
CA GLY A 274 -12.26 -7.86 1.22
C GLY A 274 -11.91 -8.36 2.62
N GLY A 275 -11.24 -7.56 3.45
CA GLY A 275 -10.86 -7.90 4.82
C GLY A 275 -9.80 -9.00 4.96
N MET A 276 -9.22 -9.54 3.87
CA MET A 276 -8.43 -10.77 3.93
C MET A 276 -7.34 -10.80 5.02
N PHE A 277 -6.70 -9.66 5.28
CA PHE A 277 -5.69 -9.46 6.33
C PHE A 277 -6.05 -8.28 7.26
N GLY A 278 -7.34 -8.01 7.47
CA GLY A 278 -7.78 -6.92 8.33
C GLY A 278 -7.60 -7.25 9.81
N GLY A 279 -7.11 -6.33 10.65
CA GLY A 279 -7.00 -6.53 12.09
C GLY A 279 -5.92 -7.53 12.53
N ASP A 280 -4.97 -7.88 11.66
CA ASP A 280 -3.85 -8.76 12.00
C ASP A 280 -2.75 -7.98 12.75
N SER A 281 -3.12 -7.44 13.91
CA SER A 281 -2.35 -6.42 14.65
C SER A 281 -0.90 -6.78 14.99
N SER A 282 -0.52 -8.06 15.08
CA SER A 282 0.89 -8.48 15.28
C SER A 282 1.68 -8.70 13.99
N LEU A 283 1.08 -8.51 12.82
CA LEU A 283 1.69 -8.81 11.53
C LEU A 283 2.79 -7.80 11.20
N THR A 284 4.05 -8.23 11.29
CA THR A 284 5.21 -7.38 10.99
C THR A 284 5.76 -7.61 9.58
N LYS A 285 5.37 -8.71 8.93
CA LYS A 285 5.81 -9.07 7.58
C LYS A 285 4.71 -9.82 6.83
N LEU A 286 4.31 -9.26 5.69
CA LEU A 286 3.40 -9.89 4.74
C LEU A 286 4.06 -9.91 3.36
N ASP A 287 4.23 -11.10 2.77
CA ASP A 287 4.72 -11.26 1.39
C ASP A 287 3.61 -11.83 0.50
N VAL A 288 2.96 -10.92 -0.24
CA VAL A 288 1.89 -11.20 -1.23
C VAL A 288 2.39 -11.15 -2.68
N SER A 289 3.70 -11.26 -2.89
CA SER A 289 4.30 -11.10 -4.23
C SER A 289 3.91 -12.20 -5.24
N THR A 290 3.32 -13.29 -4.76
CA THR A 290 2.78 -14.39 -5.58
C THR A 290 1.34 -14.19 -5.99
N PHE A 291 0.65 -13.18 -5.46
CA PHE A 291 -0.77 -12.96 -5.73
C PHE A 291 -0.95 -12.46 -7.17
N ASP A 292 -1.89 -13.09 -7.86
CA ASP A 292 -2.53 -12.56 -9.06
C ASP A 292 -3.89 -12.00 -8.66
N THR A 293 -4.04 -10.67 -8.75
CA THR A 293 -5.26 -9.96 -8.38
C THR A 293 -6.08 -9.50 -9.58
N SER A 294 -5.75 -9.96 -10.79
CA SER A 294 -6.33 -9.46 -12.04
C SER A 294 -7.84 -9.67 -12.18
N LYS A 295 -8.45 -10.56 -11.40
CA LYS A 295 -9.91 -10.80 -11.38
C LYS A 295 -10.63 -10.26 -10.14
N VAL A 296 -9.88 -9.70 -9.19
CA VAL A 296 -10.44 -9.22 -7.92
C VAL A 296 -11.31 -8.00 -8.18
N LYS A 297 -12.51 -8.02 -7.61
CA LYS A 297 -13.50 -6.93 -7.64
C LYS A 297 -13.57 -6.19 -6.31
N ASN A 298 -13.36 -6.90 -5.20
CA ASN A 298 -13.47 -6.35 -3.86
C ASN A 298 -12.15 -6.48 -3.09
N MET A 299 -11.55 -5.33 -2.73
CA MET A 299 -10.37 -5.22 -1.87
C MET A 299 -10.64 -4.34 -0.63
N SER A 300 -11.91 -4.11 -0.30
CA SER A 300 -12.29 -3.32 0.87
C SER A 300 -11.65 -3.87 2.14
N ALA A 301 -11.11 -3.03 3.02
CA ALA A 301 -10.46 -3.42 4.26
C ALA A 301 -9.36 -4.50 4.14
N MET A 302 -8.82 -4.77 2.94
CA MET A 302 -7.95 -5.94 2.71
C MET A 302 -6.73 -5.96 3.63
N PHE A 303 -6.20 -4.79 3.97
CA PHE A 303 -5.06 -4.61 4.85
C PHE A 303 -5.37 -3.68 6.02
N SER A 304 -6.63 -3.52 6.44
CA SER A 304 -6.95 -2.61 7.55
C SER A 304 -6.38 -3.07 8.89
N GLU A 305 -6.17 -2.15 9.82
CA GLU A 305 -5.87 -2.34 11.24
C GLU A 305 -4.63 -3.21 11.51
N ASN A 306 -3.67 -3.21 10.57
CA ASN A 306 -2.38 -3.89 10.71
C ASN A 306 -1.38 -2.99 11.44
N SER A 307 -1.66 -2.74 12.73
CA SER A 307 -0.94 -1.76 13.55
C SER A 307 0.56 -2.01 13.73
N SER A 308 1.07 -3.20 13.40
CA SER A 308 2.51 -3.54 13.43
C SER A 308 3.19 -3.56 12.06
N LEU A 309 2.45 -3.40 10.95
CA LEU A 309 3.00 -3.49 9.60
C LEU A 309 3.66 -2.16 9.20
N THR A 310 4.96 -2.20 8.89
CA THR A 310 5.74 -0.98 8.58
C THR A 310 5.92 -0.71 7.09
N SER A 311 5.71 -1.73 6.26
CA SER A 311 5.86 -1.65 4.81
C SER A 311 5.10 -2.77 4.13
N LEU A 312 4.58 -2.50 2.94
CA LEU A 312 3.88 -3.47 2.12
C LEU A 312 4.28 -3.29 0.65
N ASP A 313 4.64 -4.39 -0.02
CA ASP A 313 4.96 -4.39 -1.46
C ASP A 313 3.75 -4.88 -2.26
N LEU A 314 3.14 -3.95 -3.00
CA LEU A 314 1.97 -4.19 -3.85
C LEU A 314 2.31 -4.05 -5.34
N SER A 315 3.58 -4.11 -5.72
CA SER A 315 4.02 -3.86 -7.10
C SER A 315 3.50 -4.88 -8.12
N ASN A 316 3.04 -6.06 -7.68
CA ASN A 316 2.40 -7.08 -8.51
C ASN A 316 0.87 -6.92 -8.63
N PHE A 317 0.24 -6.03 -7.87
CA PHE A 317 -1.21 -5.92 -7.85
C PHE A 317 -1.73 -5.31 -9.17
N ASN A 318 -2.71 -5.99 -9.76
CA ASN A 318 -3.51 -5.48 -10.87
C ASN A 318 -4.92 -5.17 -10.35
N THR A 319 -5.22 -3.89 -10.18
CA THR A 319 -6.51 -3.45 -9.61
C THR A 319 -7.53 -3.03 -10.68
N GLY A 320 -7.27 -3.28 -11.97
CA GLY A 320 -8.10 -2.75 -13.07
C GLY A 320 -9.54 -3.29 -13.14
N ASN A 321 -9.87 -4.29 -12.32
CA ASN A 321 -11.22 -4.84 -12.16
C ASN A 321 -11.84 -4.56 -10.78
N VAL A 322 -11.11 -3.86 -9.89
CA VAL A 322 -11.57 -3.58 -8.54
C VAL A 322 -12.60 -2.46 -8.57
N GLU A 323 -13.73 -2.71 -7.91
CA GLU A 323 -14.88 -1.82 -7.77
C GLU A 323 -14.96 -1.24 -6.35
N GLN A 324 -14.51 -1.98 -5.32
CA GLN A 324 -14.57 -1.57 -3.90
C GLN A 324 -13.17 -1.53 -3.26
N MET A 325 -12.77 -0.37 -2.72
CA MET A 325 -11.50 -0.14 -2.03
C MET A 325 -11.64 0.64 -0.71
N ASN A 326 -12.85 0.79 -0.17
CA ASN A 326 -13.05 1.42 1.13
C ASN A 326 -12.22 0.72 2.21
N ASP A 327 -11.67 1.49 3.15
CA ASP A 327 -10.91 1.03 4.31
C ASP A 327 -9.64 0.21 4.01
N MET A 328 -9.19 0.13 2.75
CA MET A 328 -8.15 -0.84 2.33
C MET A 328 -6.88 -0.80 3.21
N PHE A 329 -6.47 0.38 3.68
CA PHE A 329 -5.33 0.62 4.59
C PHE A 329 -5.76 1.42 5.83
N TYR A 330 -7.02 1.27 6.26
CA TYR A 330 -7.53 1.96 7.44
C TYR A 330 -6.77 1.53 8.69
N GLY A 331 -6.22 2.46 9.47
CA GLY A 331 -5.65 2.16 10.79
C GLY A 331 -4.29 1.44 10.78
N ASP A 332 -3.55 1.46 9.66
CA ASP A 332 -2.18 0.92 9.60
C ASP A 332 -1.17 1.89 10.22
N VAL A 333 -1.32 2.16 11.53
CA VAL A 333 -0.63 3.23 12.25
C VAL A 333 0.91 3.20 12.17
N ALA A 334 1.51 2.04 11.89
CA ALA A 334 2.96 1.87 11.76
C ALA A 334 3.48 1.95 10.30
N LEU A 335 2.59 2.07 9.31
CA LEU A 335 2.97 2.05 7.89
C LEU A 335 3.71 3.34 7.51
N GLU A 336 5.02 3.22 7.28
CA GLU A 336 5.88 4.39 7.00
C GLU A 336 5.86 4.81 5.53
N ASN A 337 5.66 3.84 4.63
CA ASN A 337 5.72 4.03 3.19
C ASN A 337 4.74 3.10 2.49
N LEU A 338 4.03 3.65 1.50
CA LEU A 338 3.10 2.89 0.66
C LEU A 338 3.27 3.31 -0.80
N ASN A 339 3.41 2.33 -1.69
CA ASN A 339 3.53 2.57 -3.12
C ASN A 339 2.34 1.97 -3.86
N VAL A 340 1.43 2.84 -4.30
CA VAL A 340 0.22 2.50 -5.07
C VAL A 340 0.31 2.91 -6.55
N SER A 341 1.51 3.15 -7.07
CA SER A 341 1.69 3.58 -8.48
C SER A 341 1.29 2.52 -9.52
N SER A 342 1.12 1.26 -9.12
CA SER A 342 0.59 0.18 -9.98
C SER A 342 -0.94 0.17 -10.04
N PHE A 343 -1.63 0.90 -9.17
CA PHE A 343 -3.07 0.83 -9.08
C PHE A 343 -3.71 1.51 -10.29
N ASN A 344 -4.67 0.81 -10.89
CA ASN A 344 -5.64 1.35 -11.83
C ASN A 344 -6.98 1.42 -11.09
N THR A 345 -7.50 2.61 -10.84
CA THR A 345 -8.74 2.83 -10.09
C THR A 345 -9.93 3.21 -10.97
N SER A 346 -9.80 3.08 -12.30
CA SER A 346 -10.84 3.52 -13.25
C SER A 346 -12.20 2.84 -13.11
N LYS A 347 -12.33 1.76 -12.32
CA LYS A 347 -13.60 1.10 -12.01
C LYS A 347 -14.02 1.23 -10.54
N VAL A 348 -13.21 1.87 -9.70
CA VAL A 348 -13.48 1.97 -8.28
C VAL A 348 -14.62 2.95 -8.04
N VAL A 349 -15.59 2.53 -7.23
CA VAL A 349 -16.77 3.30 -6.84
C VAL A 349 -16.65 3.80 -5.39
N THR A 350 -16.01 3.03 -4.49
CA THR A 350 -15.86 3.39 -3.07
C THR A 350 -14.40 3.50 -2.64
N MET A 351 -14.04 4.63 -2.02
CA MET A 351 -12.71 4.91 -1.41
C MET A 351 -12.82 5.52 0.00
N GLU A 352 -13.99 5.38 0.65
CA GLU A 352 -14.21 5.81 2.03
C GLU A 352 -13.10 5.27 2.94
N ALA A 353 -12.50 6.17 3.71
CA ALA A 353 -11.48 5.89 4.72
C ALA A 353 -10.29 5.02 4.25
N MET A 354 -10.04 4.96 2.94
CA MET A 354 -9.07 4.06 2.32
C MET A 354 -7.66 4.17 2.92
N PHE A 355 -7.26 5.37 3.32
CA PHE A 355 -5.96 5.66 3.95
C PHE A 355 -6.09 6.28 5.34
N ALA A 356 -7.27 6.22 5.97
CA ALA A 356 -7.48 6.80 7.29
C ALA A 356 -6.57 6.19 8.36
N GLY A 357 -6.12 6.98 9.33
CA GLY A 357 -5.43 6.52 10.53
C GLY A 357 -4.00 6.06 10.29
N ASN A 358 -3.38 6.40 9.16
CA ASN A 358 -2.01 6.03 8.82
C ASN A 358 -1.00 6.99 9.44
N MET A 359 -0.93 6.97 10.78
CA MET A 359 -0.20 7.94 11.60
C MET A 359 1.33 7.98 11.38
N ALA A 360 1.92 6.99 10.71
CA ALA A 360 3.35 6.98 10.36
C ALA A 360 3.64 7.36 8.89
N LEU A 361 2.62 7.42 8.03
CA LEU A 361 2.80 7.67 6.60
C LEU A 361 3.15 9.14 6.37
N THR A 362 4.30 9.40 5.75
CA THR A 362 4.80 10.77 5.58
C THR A 362 4.56 11.37 4.19
N SER A 363 4.30 10.52 3.20
CA SER A 363 4.09 10.94 1.82
C SER A 363 3.24 9.92 1.07
N LEU A 364 2.30 10.38 0.26
CA LEU A 364 1.46 9.52 -0.56
C LEU A 364 1.24 10.12 -1.96
N ASP A 365 1.58 9.34 -3.00
CA ASP A 365 1.40 9.74 -4.40
C ASP A 365 0.18 9.02 -5.00
N LEU A 366 -0.92 9.76 -5.23
CA LEU A 366 -2.14 9.23 -5.85
C LEU A 366 -2.36 9.82 -7.25
N GLY A 367 -1.33 10.40 -7.88
CA GLY A 367 -1.47 11.05 -9.20
C GLY A 367 -1.87 10.11 -10.34
N ASN A 368 -1.79 8.79 -10.13
CA ASN A 368 -2.26 7.77 -11.07
C ASN A 368 -3.73 7.36 -10.86
N PHE A 369 -4.40 7.86 -9.82
CA PHE A 369 -5.78 7.48 -9.53
C PHE A 369 -6.72 8.19 -10.52
N ASP A 370 -7.55 7.38 -11.17
CA ASP A 370 -8.73 7.82 -11.90
C ASP A 370 -9.92 7.75 -10.93
N THR A 371 -10.43 8.90 -10.53
CA THR A 371 -11.48 9.04 -9.52
C THR A 371 -12.86 9.34 -10.11
N ARG A 372 -13.00 9.30 -11.43
CA ARG A 372 -14.21 9.78 -12.11
C ARG A 372 -15.45 8.95 -11.81
N ASN A 373 -15.27 7.67 -11.44
CA ASN A 373 -16.36 6.76 -11.08
C ASN A 373 -16.57 6.64 -9.56
N VAL A 374 -15.76 7.33 -8.74
CA VAL A 374 -15.88 7.25 -7.29
C VAL A 374 -17.09 8.06 -6.83
N GLU A 375 -17.88 7.48 -5.95
CA GLU A 375 -19.09 8.09 -5.35
C GLU A 375 -18.85 8.54 -3.92
N ASN A 376 -17.99 7.86 -3.15
CA ASN A 376 -17.74 8.14 -1.73
C ASN A 376 -16.22 8.19 -1.43
N MET A 377 -15.78 9.33 -0.86
CA MET A 377 -14.42 9.61 -0.38
C MET A 377 -14.39 10.14 1.06
N SER A 378 -15.46 9.91 1.84
CA SER A 378 -15.52 10.31 3.24
C SER A 378 -14.31 9.75 4.00
N GLY A 379 -13.72 10.58 4.86
CA GLY A 379 -12.63 10.17 5.75
C GLY A 379 -11.36 9.64 5.07
N MET A 380 -11.16 9.82 3.76
CA MET A 380 -10.10 9.12 3.00
C MET A 380 -8.70 9.22 3.64
N PHE A 381 -8.36 10.35 4.28
CA PHE A 381 -7.09 10.62 4.96
C PHE A 381 -7.29 11.07 6.42
N ILE A 382 -8.38 10.68 7.07
CA ILE A 382 -8.66 11.13 8.43
C ILE A 382 -7.56 10.66 9.39
N ALA A 383 -7.10 11.54 10.28
CA ALA A 383 -6.06 11.28 11.29
C ALA A 383 -4.66 10.89 10.74
N ASP A 384 -4.37 11.16 9.47
CA ASP A 384 -3.03 10.99 8.86
C ASP A 384 -2.05 12.08 9.30
N SER A 385 -1.82 12.16 10.60
CA SER A 385 -1.15 13.28 11.27
C SER A 385 0.32 13.48 10.88
N ALA A 386 1.01 12.45 10.38
CA ALA A 386 2.40 12.53 9.90
C ALA A 386 2.53 12.85 8.40
N LEU A 387 1.42 12.88 7.66
CA LEU A 387 1.43 13.08 6.21
C LEU A 387 1.86 14.50 5.87
N LYS A 388 3.02 14.64 5.24
CA LYS A 388 3.63 15.94 4.88
C LYS A 388 3.37 16.31 3.42
N TRP A 389 3.16 15.31 2.57
CA TRP A 389 2.93 15.47 1.16
C TRP A 389 1.88 14.48 0.66
N LEU A 390 0.91 14.99 -0.09
CA LEU A 390 -0.18 14.22 -0.65
C LEU A 390 -0.45 14.70 -2.07
N ASN A 391 -0.32 13.81 -3.05
CA ASN A 391 -0.68 14.12 -4.43
C ASN A 391 -2.11 13.68 -4.74
N VAL A 392 -3.05 14.62 -4.66
CA VAL A 392 -4.45 14.46 -5.13
C VAL A 392 -4.75 15.35 -6.34
N SER A 393 -3.71 15.89 -6.99
CA SER A 393 -3.85 16.88 -8.07
C SER A 393 -4.54 16.34 -9.34
N SER A 394 -4.65 15.01 -9.48
CA SER A 394 -5.35 14.34 -10.56
C SER A 394 -6.83 14.08 -10.30
N PHE A 395 -7.32 14.35 -9.07
CA PHE A 395 -8.67 13.96 -8.67
C PHE A 395 -9.70 14.78 -9.43
N GLU A 396 -10.46 14.10 -10.28
CA GLU A 396 -11.63 14.59 -11.01
C GLU A 396 -12.82 13.76 -10.53
N THR A 397 -13.74 14.37 -9.78
CA THR A 397 -14.72 13.66 -8.93
C THR A 397 -16.18 13.98 -9.25
N PRO A 398 -16.62 13.96 -10.51
CA PRO A 398 -17.97 14.42 -10.90
C PRO A 398 -19.11 13.62 -10.26
N ASN A 399 -18.84 12.40 -9.78
CA ASN A 399 -19.83 11.52 -9.18
C ASN A 399 -19.77 11.48 -7.64
N VAL A 400 -18.78 12.13 -7.01
CA VAL A 400 -18.63 12.07 -5.55
C VAL A 400 -19.77 12.83 -4.88
N ASN A 401 -20.44 12.15 -3.96
CA ASN A 401 -21.55 12.69 -3.16
C ASN A 401 -21.20 12.82 -1.66
N ASP A 402 -20.09 12.21 -1.20
CA ASP A 402 -19.59 12.36 0.17
C ASP A 402 -18.06 12.53 0.25
N VAL A 403 -17.65 13.60 0.94
CA VAL A 403 -16.25 13.97 1.25
C VAL A 403 -16.09 14.37 2.73
N ASN A 404 -17.04 14.00 3.59
CA ASN A 404 -17.01 14.38 4.99
C ASN A 404 -15.72 13.88 5.65
N GLY A 405 -14.98 14.78 6.31
CA GLY A 405 -13.75 14.41 7.00
C GLY A 405 -12.58 14.00 6.09
N MET A 406 -12.65 14.20 4.77
CA MET A 406 -11.67 13.68 3.81
C MET A 406 -10.21 13.94 4.20
N PHE A 407 -9.89 15.14 4.72
CA PHE A 407 -8.54 15.52 5.16
C PHE A 407 -8.42 15.73 6.67
N ALA A 408 -9.46 15.38 7.44
CA ALA A 408 -9.54 15.76 8.84
C ALA A 408 -8.36 15.22 9.65
N GLY A 409 -7.67 16.05 10.44
CA GLY A 409 -6.54 15.62 11.25
C GLY A 409 -5.22 15.38 10.51
N ALA A 410 -5.15 15.61 9.19
CA ALA A 410 -3.92 15.59 8.40
C ALA A 410 -3.05 16.83 8.68
N SER A 411 -2.70 17.03 9.95
CA SER A 411 -2.13 18.25 10.53
C SER A 411 -0.69 18.57 10.07
N SER A 412 0.02 17.62 9.47
CA SER A 412 1.37 17.85 8.93
C SER A 412 1.39 18.31 7.47
N LEU A 413 0.26 18.26 6.75
CA LEU A 413 0.19 18.66 5.35
C LEU A 413 0.53 20.14 5.21
N LYS A 414 1.48 20.46 4.33
CA LYS A 414 1.88 21.85 4.05
C LYS A 414 1.16 22.45 2.87
N MET A 415 0.79 21.63 1.91
CA MET A 415 0.14 22.07 0.69
C MET A 415 -0.91 21.07 0.24
N LEU A 416 -2.03 21.59 -0.25
CA LEU A 416 -3.07 20.81 -0.93
C LEU A 416 -3.40 21.46 -2.28
N ASN A 417 -3.42 20.62 -3.31
CA ASN A 417 -3.85 21.00 -4.65
C ASN A 417 -5.18 20.34 -4.98
N LEU A 418 -6.26 21.11 -4.86
CA LEU A 418 -7.64 20.68 -5.12
C LEU A 418 -8.21 21.35 -6.37
N ALA A 419 -7.36 21.85 -7.27
CA ALA A 419 -7.78 22.62 -8.44
C ALA A 419 -8.74 21.86 -9.38
N LYS A 420 -8.66 20.52 -9.39
CA LYS A 420 -9.50 19.65 -10.22
C LYS A 420 -10.65 18.99 -9.47
N LEU A 421 -10.67 19.12 -8.15
CA LEU A 421 -11.69 18.48 -7.32
C LEU A 421 -13.07 19.02 -7.71
N ASP A 422 -13.98 18.11 -7.99
CA ASP A 422 -15.36 18.40 -8.37
C ASP A 422 -16.29 18.00 -7.23
N LEU A 423 -16.82 18.98 -6.52
CA LEU A 423 -17.75 18.81 -5.40
C LEU A 423 -19.17 19.22 -5.76
N THR A 424 -19.45 19.49 -7.04
CA THR A 424 -20.76 19.98 -7.48
C THR A 424 -21.88 18.95 -7.28
N ASN A 425 -21.54 17.67 -7.13
CA ASN A 425 -22.49 16.59 -6.83
C ASN A 425 -22.68 16.31 -5.32
N VAL A 426 -21.94 17.00 -4.45
CA VAL A 426 -22.13 16.91 -2.99
C VAL A 426 -23.27 17.85 -2.58
N THR A 427 -24.48 17.29 -2.48
CA THR A 427 -25.70 18.10 -2.26
C THR A 427 -26.12 18.20 -0.79
N GLN A 428 -25.59 17.34 0.08
CA GLN A 428 -25.94 17.30 1.50
C GLN A 428 -24.88 18.02 2.34
N ARG A 429 -25.31 18.96 3.21
CA ARG A 429 -24.40 19.69 4.11
C ARG A 429 -23.58 18.77 5.00
N ALA A 430 -24.18 17.69 5.48
CA ALA A 430 -23.52 16.70 6.33
C ALA A 430 -22.30 16.07 5.63
N SER A 431 -22.39 15.82 4.31
CA SER A 431 -21.42 15.11 3.48
C SER A 431 -20.13 15.89 3.15
N MET A 432 -19.89 17.05 3.78
CA MET A 432 -18.60 17.73 3.74
C MET A 432 -18.23 18.49 5.03
N SER A 433 -19.01 18.33 6.12
CA SER A 433 -18.93 19.19 7.32
C SER A 433 -17.52 19.30 7.90
N ASP A 434 -16.85 18.16 8.07
CA ASP A 434 -15.54 18.10 8.72
C ASP A 434 -14.39 17.95 7.72
N MET A 435 -14.59 18.25 6.43
CA MET A 435 -13.62 17.97 5.34
C MET A 435 -12.17 18.38 5.65
N PHE A 436 -11.96 19.55 6.29
CA PHE A 436 -10.65 20.06 6.68
C PHE A 436 -10.44 20.15 8.20
N ASP A 437 -11.31 19.56 9.01
CA ASP A 437 -11.24 19.69 10.48
C ASP A 437 -9.84 19.32 10.98
N GLN A 438 -9.20 20.20 11.75
CA GLN A 438 -7.85 19.98 12.27
C GLN A 438 -6.73 19.75 11.22
N THR A 439 -6.94 20.17 9.98
CA THR A 439 -5.90 20.24 8.94
C THR A 439 -5.06 21.52 9.12
N THR A 440 -4.37 21.63 10.26
CA THR A 440 -3.75 22.88 10.74
C THR A 440 -2.41 23.22 10.11
N GLY A 441 -1.83 22.31 9.33
CA GLY A 441 -0.47 22.46 8.79
C GLY A 441 -0.35 23.28 7.51
N LEU A 442 -1.47 23.57 6.84
CA LEU A 442 -1.48 24.10 5.48
C LEU A 442 -0.92 25.52 5.43
N ILE A 443 0.02 25.76 4.53
CA ILE A 443 0.56 27.09 4.20
C ILE A 443 0.28 27.51 2.76
N ARG A 444 -0.14 26.56 1.90
CA ARG A 444 -0.57 26.84 0.53
C ARG A 444 -1.77 25.96 0.17
N LEU A 445 -2.82 26.56 -0.35
CA LEU A 445 -4.04 25.86 -0.78
C LEU A 445 -4.39 26.30 -2.20
N ILE A 446 -4.57 25.35 -3.12
CA ILE A 446 -5.02 25.64 -4.49
C ILE A 446 -6.43 25.10 -4.64
N LEU A 447 -7.38 25.98 -4.97
CA LEU A 447 -8.77 25.65 -5.18
C LEU A 447 -9.17 25.94 -6.63
N GLY A 448 -10.14 25.20 -7.14
CA GLY A 448 -10.62 25.31 -8.50
C GLY A 448 -12.12 25.61 -8.61
N PRO A 449 -12.64 25.82 -9.82
CA PRO A 449 -14.01 26.27 -10.07
C PRO A 449 -15.11 25.32 -9.61
N LYS A 450 -14.74 24.07 -9.31
CA LYS A 450 -15.68 23.03 -8.88
C LYS A 450 -15.47 22.58 -7.42
N ALA A 451 -14.60 23.24 -6.66
CA ALA A 451 -14.42 22.94 -5.23
C ALA A 451 -15.63 23.31 -4.34
N GLN A 452 -16.71 23.86 -4.93
CA GLN A 452 -17.93 24.37 -4.28
C GLN A 452 -18.22 23.83 -2.86
N PHE A 453 -18.11 24.68 -1.85
CA PHE A 453 -18.25 24.31 -0.43
C PHE A 453 -19.59 24.80 0.16
N PHE A 454 -20.03 24.17 1.26
CA PHE A 454 -21.06 24.70 2.14
C PHE A 454 -20.43 25.48 3.31
N SER A 455 -21.11 26.49 3.82
CA SER A 455 -20.71 27.31 4.99
C SER A 455 -20.35 26.53 6.26
N ASN A 456 -20.82 25.28 6.42
CA ASN A 456 -20.47 24.44 7.57
C ASN A 456 -19.11 23.72 7.44
N VAL A 457 -18.42 23.83 6.29
CA VAL A 457 -17.06 23.30 6.12
C VAL A 457 -16.09 24.06 7.02
N LYS A 458 -15.34 23.33 7.85
CA LYS A 458 -14.38 23.91 8.79
C LYS A 458 -12.97 23.99 8.22
N LEU A 459 -12.61 25.13 7.64
CA LEU A 459 -11.23 25.44 7.29
C LEU A 459 -10.50 26.10 8.46
N GLY A 460 -9.28 25.64 8.76
CA GLY A 460 -8.40 26.27 9.75
C GLY A 460 -7.67 27.51 9.22
N ALA A 461 -7.08 28.28 10.13
CA ALA A 461 -6.11 29.32 9.79
C ALA A 461 -4.90 28.72 9.06
N PRO A 462 -4.27 29.44 8.11
CA PRO A 462 -3.04 28.97 7.50
C PRO A 462 -1.90 28.96 8.52
N ALA A 463 -1.07 27.92 8.48
CA ALA A 463 0.09 27.82 9.36
C ALA A 463 1.13 28.92 9.06
N GLY A 464 1.80 29.39 10.11
CA GLY A 464 2.88 30.38 9.99
C GLY A 464 2.44 31.82 9.70
N GLY A 465 1.14 32.10 9.54
CA GLY A 465 0.61 33.46 9.44
C GLY A 465 0.45 34.14 10.80
N THR A 466 0.61 35.46 10.86
CA THR A 466 0.45 36.25 12.09
C THR A 466 -0.99 36.64 12.40
N THR A 467 -1.84 36.75 11.38
CA THR A 467 -3.23 37.20 11.49
C THR A 467 -4.25 36.07 11.54
N GLY A 468 -3.85 34.86 11.13
CA GLY A 468 -4.74 33.70 10.97
C GLY A 468 -5.63 33.73 9.72
N ASN A 469 -5.40 34.68 8.80
CA ASN A 469 -6.17 34.82 7.56
C ASN A 469 -5.44 34.25 6.34
N TRP A 470 -6.23 33.81 5.36
CA TRP A 470 -5.79 33.44 4.03
C TRP A 470 -5.82 34.65 3.10
N GLN A 471 -4.94 34.69 2.09
CA GLN A 471 -4.93 35.72 1.06
C GLN A 471 -4.75 35.09 -0.32
N ALA A 472 -5.60 35.49 -1.27
CA ALA A 472 -5.45 35.10 -2.66
C ALA A 472 -4.18 35.71 -3.26
N VAL A 473 -3.44 34.95 -4.07
CA VAL A 473 -2.24 35.48 -4.75
C VAL A 473 -2.63 36.51 -5.80
N ASN A 474 -3.62 36.20 -6.65
CA ASN A 474 -4.27 37.09 -7.63
C ASN A 474 -3.34 38.10 -8.31
N GLY A 475 -2.44 37.62 -9.17
CA GLY A 475 -1.49 38.45 -9.92
C GLY A 475 -0.25 38.93 -9.14
N GLY A 476 -0.23 38.74 -7.82
CA GLY A 476 0.95 38.93 -6.97
C GLY A 476 1.87 37.71 -6.97
N THR A 477 2.73 37.62 -5.95
CA THR A 477 3.60 36.45 -5.72
C THR A 477 3.27 35.74 -4.41
N LEU A 478 3.76 34.52 -4.21
CA LEU A 478 3.60 33.78 -2.94
C LEU A 478 4.13 34.56 -1.74
N SER A 479 5.17 35.38 -1.93
CA SER A 479 5.77 36.22 -0.89
C SER A 479 5.17 37.61 -0.78
N LYS A 480 4.40 38.05 -1.79
CA LYS A 480 3.71 39.35 -1.85
C LYS A 480 2.38 39.20 -2.60
N PRO A 481 1.40 38.52 -2.01
CA PRO A 481 0.07 38.37 -2.62
C PRO A 481 -0.63 39.72 -2.71
N THR A 482 -1.43 39.92 -3.77
CA THR A 482 -2.17 41.18 -4.01
C THR A 482 -3.68 40.99 -4.01
N GLY A 483 -4.14 39.75 -3.85
CA GLY A 483 -5.57 39.43 -3.81
C GLY A 483 -6.22 39.72 -2.47
N THR A 484 -7.53 39.48 -2.45
CA THR A 484 -8.40 39.63 -1.29
C THR A 484 -7.94 38.76 -0.12
N VAL A 485 -8.03 39.32 1.08
CA VAL A 485 -7.81 38.61 2.35
C VAL A 485 -9.13 38.05 2.85
N TYR A 486 -9.09 36.81 3.32
CA TYR A 486 -10.23 36.06 3.83
C TYR A 486 -9.91 35.48 5.21
N SER A 487 -10.81 35.65 6.17
CA SER A 487 -10.84 34.71 7.30
C SER A 487 -11.14 33.30 6.78
N PRO A 488 -10.80 32.22 7.51
CA PRO A 488 -11.07 30.86 7.05
C PRO A 488 -12.55 30.62 6.68
N ALA A 489 -13.48 31.13 7.49
CA ALA A 489 -14.92 31.05 7.21
C ALA A 489 -15.33 31.83 5.95
N ASN A 490 -14.76 33.02 5.73
CA ASN A 490 -15.07 33.82 4.55
C ASN A 490 -14.49 33.21 3.26
N LEU A 491 -13.36 32.50 3.35
CA LEU A 491 -12.82 31.76 2.20
C LEU A 491 -13.76 30.61 1.81
N ILE A 492 -14.28 29.87 2.79
CA ILE A 492 -15.31 28.85 2.54
C ILE A 492 -16.56 29.48 1.93
N ALA A 493 -17.06 30.58 2.50
CA ALA A 493 -18.22 31.31 1.97
C ALA A 493 -18.00 31.82 0.52
N HIS A 494 -16.77 32.23 0.19
CA HIS A 494 -16.41 32.65 -1.17
C HIS A 494 -16.64 31.53 -2.21
N TYR A 495 -16.38 30.28 -1.83
CA TYR A 495 -16.60 29.09 -2.64
C TYR A 495 -18.00 28.46 -2.48
N GLU A 496 -18.95 29.09 -1.77
CA GLU A 496 -20.38 28.77 -1.94
C GLU A 496 -20.85 29.17 -3.35
N THR A 497 -20.17 30.15 -3.97
CA THR A 497 -20.40 30.58 -5.36
C THR A 497 -19.73 29.60 -6.33
N ALA A 498 -20.48 29.10 -7.31
CA ALA A 498 -19.93 28.22 -8.34
C ALA A 498 -19.02 28.96 -9.33
N GLY A 499 -17.99 28.28 -9.85
CA GLY A 499 -17.21 28.76 -10.98
C GLY A 499 -16.10 29.78 -10.65
N ILE A 500 -15.71 29.91 -9.38
CA ILE A 500 -14.54 30.73 -8.98
C ILE A 500 -13.29 30.22 -9.73
N PRO A 501 -12.58 31.06 -10.50
CA PRO A 501 -11.39 30.62 -11.22
C PRO A 501 -10.35 30.00 -10.30
N THR A 502 -9.52 29.10 -10.84
CA THR A 502 -8.44 28.49 -10.06
C THR A 502 -7.54 29.54 -9.44
N GLU A 503 -7.37 29.48 -8.12
CA GLU A 503 -6.60 30.44 -7.34
C GLU A 503 -5.74 29.73 -6.29
N THR A 504 -4.61 30.34 -5.97
CA THR A 504 -3.71 29.94 -4.88
C THR A 504 -3.91 30.86 -3.69
N TYR A 505 -4.09 30.27 -2.51
CA TYR A 505 -4.20 30.96 -1.23
C TYR A 505 -2.98 30.67 -0.35
N VAL A 506 -2.47 31.71 0.30
CA VAL A 506 -1.32 31.70 1.23
C VAL A 506 -1.68 32.46 2.52
N PRO A 507 -0.88 32.41 3.60
CA PRO A 507 -1.05 33.33 4.72
C PRO A 507 -1.12 34.80 4.29
N GLU A 508 -1.89 35.61 5.01
CA GLU A 508 -1.93 37.07 4.80
C GLU A 508 -0.52 37.68 4.84
N ASN A 509 -0.23 38.57 3.90
CA ASN A 509 1.10 39.14 3.61
C ASN A 509 2.10 38.15 2.99
N GLY A 510 1.66 36.95 2.63
CA GLY A 510 2.44 35.96 1.90
C GLY A 510 3.17 34.94 2.78
N MET A 511 3.87 34.04 2.10
CA MET A 511 4.71 33.00 2.69
C MET A 511 6.16 33.13 2.21
N GLN A 512 7.08 32.54 2.97
CA GLN A 512 8.46 32.40 2.50
C GLN A 512 8.51 31.42 1.32
N ASP A 513 8.72 31.92 0.11
CA ASP A 513 8.93 31.09 -1.06
C ASP A 513 10.34 30.47 -1.04
N GLN A 514 10.43 29.18 -0.70
CA GLN A 514 11.69 28.43 -0.68
C GLN A 514 12.02 27.80 -2.04
N SER A 515 11.20 28.02 -3.06
CA SER A 515 11.33 27.27 -4.30
C SER A 515 12.66 27.51 -4.99
N SER A 516 13.13 26.47 -5.67
CA SER A 516 14.25 26.54 -6.62
C SER A 516 14.04 25.45 -7.66
N ILE A 517 14.35 25.73 -8.92
CA ILE A 517 14.15 24.77 -10.01
C ILE A 517 15.47 24.64 -10.74
N THR A 518 15.90 23.40 -10.97
CA THR A 518 17.11 23.09 -11.74
C THR A 518 16.68 22.37 -13.02
N VAL A 519 17.08 22.93 -14.15
CA VAL A 519 16.87 22.35 -15.49
C VAL A 519 18.18 22.35 -16.27
N LYS A 520 18.25 21.54 -17.32
CA LYS A 520 19.34 21.65 -18.29
C LYS A 520 19.28 23.02 -18.97
N PRO A 521 20.40 23.74 -19.13
CA PRO A 521 20.39 25.07 -19.74
C PRO A 521 19.97 25.02 -21.22
N SER A 522 20.28 23.94 -21.91
CA SER A 522 19.84 23.70 -23.29
C SER A 522 19.62 22.22 -23.59
N ILE A 523 18.77 21.98 -24.58
CA ILE A 523 18.49 20.66 -25.18
C ILE A 523 18.50 20.81 -26.70
N THR A 524 18.95 19.77 -27.39
CA THR A 524 18.93 19.71 -28.84
C THR A 524 18.10 18.51 -29.29
N ILE A 525 17.11 18.75 -30.14
CA ILE A 525 16.23 17.71 -30.70
C ILE A 525 16.16 17.85 -32.23
N PRO A 526 16.09 16.75 -32.98
CA PRO A 526 15.96 16.85 -34.43
C PRO A 526 14.55 17.26 -34.83
N VAL A 527 14.42 17.91 -36.00
CA VAL A 527 13.12 18.25 -36.61
C VAL A 527 12.18 17.04 -36.60
N GLY A 528 10.92 17.29 -36.26
CA GLY A 528 9.86 16.28 -36.15
C GLY A 528 9.84 15.50 -34.83
N THR A 529 10.79 15.72 -33.91
CA THR A 529 10.76 15.11 -32.58
C THR A 529 9.93 15.96 -31.62
N LYS A 530 8.99 15.35 -30.88
CA LYS A 530 8.24 16.07 -29.83
C LYS A 530 9.14 16.33 -28.62
N PHE A 531 9.18 17.57 -28.15
CA PHE A 531 9.85 17.92 -26.91
C PHE A 531 9.07 17.37 -25.70
N ASP A 532 9.78 16.78 -24.74
CA ASP A 532 9.22 16.36 -23.46
C ASP A 532 9.96 17.09 -22.32
N SER A 533 9.21 17.88 -21.55
CA SER A 533 9.76 18.69 -20.45
C SER A 533 10.53 17.87 -19.42
N LYS A 534 10.26 16.57 -19.29
CA LYS A 534 11.02 15.68 -18.38
C LYS A 534 12.48 15.54 -18.78
N ASP A 535 12.81 15.75 -20.06
CA ASP A 535 14.18 15.67 -20.56
C ASP A 535 14.99 16.88 -20.12
N ALA A 536 14.35 18.03 -19.87
CA ALA A 536 14.95 19.26 -19.35
C ALA A 536 15.03 19.30 -17.83
N PHE A 537 14.01 18.80 -17.15
CA PHE A 537 13.91 18.86 -15.69
C PHE A 537 14.98 18.02 -14.99
N ILE A 538 15.62 18.57 -13.96
CA ILE A 538 16.62 17.85 -13.12
C ILE A 538 16.08 17.66 -11.71
N SER A 539 15.65 18.74 -11.06
CA SER A 539 15.13 18.73 -9.68
C SER A 539 14.42 20.04 -9.35
N ALA A 540 13.63 20.02 -8.28
CA ALA A 540 13.05 21.21 -7.70
C ALA A 540 13.00 21.13 -6.17
N ILE A 541 13.00 22.31 -5.54
CA ILE A 541 12.51 22.55 -4.19
C ILE A 541 11.17 23.28 -4.37
N THR A 542 10.11 22.79 -3.74
CA THR A 542 8.78 23.44 -3.78
C THR A 542 8.77 24.71 -2.94
N PRO A 543 7.74 25.58 -3.06
CA PRO A 543 7.63 26.77 -2.22
C PRO A 543 7.65 26.49 -0.71
N GLU A 544 7.15 25.34 -0.28
CA GLU A 544 7.14 24.86 1.11
C GLU A 544 8.46 24.23 1.56
N GLY A 545 9.43 24.08 0.65
CA GLY A 545 10.74 23.49 0.96
C GLY A 545 10.85 21.98 0.73
N ARG A 546 9.88 21.33 0.06
CA ARG A 546 9.97 19.90 -0.27
C ARG A 546 10.91 19.69 -1.45
N GLU A 547 11.87 18.79 -1.34
CA GLU A 547 12.74 18.40 -2.46
C GLU A 547 12.08 17.33 -3.34
N THR A 548 12.20 17.45 -4.65
CA THR A 548 11.85 16.39 -5.61
C THR A 548 12.79 16.35 -6.82
N THR A 549 12.93 15.14 -7.37
CA THR A 549 13.65 14.89 -8.63
C THR A 549 12.72 14.40 -9.75
N LYS A 550 11.42 14.26 -9.45
CA LYS A 550 10.42 13.82 -10.43
C LYS A 550 9.61 15.02 -10.90
N LEU A 551 9.56 15.23 -12.21
CA LEU A 551 8.75 16.31 -12.79
C LEU A 551 7.27 16.15 -12.44
N SER A 552 6.75 14.92 -12.42
CA SER A 552 5.34 14.65 -12.09
C SER A 552 4.97 15.09 -10.67
N GLU A 553 5.84 14.85 -9.69
CA GLU A 553 5.61 15.31 -8.31
C GLU A 553 5.71 16.83 -8.19
N ALA A 554 6.61 17.47 -8.96
CA ALA A 554 6.70 18.93 -8.97
C ALA A 554 5.45 19.56 -9.61
N ILE A 555 4.93 18.96 -10.69
CA ILE A 555 3.67 19.37 -11.33
C ILE A 555 2.50 19.22 -10.35
N ALA A 556 2.44 18.13 -9.58
CA ALA A 556 1.44 17.94 -8.55
C ALA A 556 1.44 19.08 -7.51
N ASP A 557 2.63 19.58 -7.16
CA ASP A 557 2.82 20.72 -6.25
C ASP A 557 2.67 22.09 -6.94
N GLY A 558 2.08 22.14 -8.13
CA GLY A 558 1.77 23.36 -8.85
C GLY A 558 2.92 23.92 -9.70
N LEU A 559 3.89 23.08 -10.11
CA LEU A 559 4.87 23.50 -11.13
C LEU A 559 4.17 23.66 -12.48
N MET A 560 4.22 24.87 -13.02
CA MET A 560 3.78 25.22 -14.36
C MET A 560 4.96 25.17 -15.33
N ILE A 561 4.65 24.81 -16.58
CA ILE A 561 5.62 24.79 -17.68
C ILE A 561 5.00 25.57 -18.82
N THR A 562 5.70 26.59 -19.30
CA THR A 562 5.25 27.45 -20.39
C THR A 562 6.27 27.47 -21.52
N GLY A 563 5.80 27.70 -22.75
CA GLY A 563 6.66 27.68 -23.94
C GLY A 563 7.15 26.28 -24.33
N ASN A 564 6.59 25.22 -23.75
CA ASN A 564 6.87 23.82 -24.07
C ASN A 564 5.98 23.25 -25.19
N ASP A 565 4.96 23.99 -25.60
CA ASP A 565 4.13 23.65 -26.75
C ASP A 565 4.54 24.52 -27.96
N PHE A 566 5.49 24.00 -28.73
CA PHE A 566 5.99 24.64 -29.94
C PHE A 566 6.12 23.61 -31.05
N SER A 567 5.95 24.06 -32.29
CA SER A 567 6.17 23.20 -33.46
C SER A 567 7.65 22.86 -33.58
N THR A 568 7.95 21.59 -33.79
CA THR A 568 9.31 21.11 -34.11
C THR A 568 9.47 20.79 -35.60
N ALA A 569 8.56 21.26 -36.45
CA ALA A 569 8.58 21.01 -37.89
C ALA A 569 9.68 21.78 -38.63
N VAL A 570 10.17 22.88 -38.06
CA VAL A 570 11.26 23.70 -38.61
C VAL A 570 12.37 23.88 -37.58
N PRO A 571 13.64 24.04 -38.01
CA PRO A 571 14.72 24.42 -37.12
C PRO A 571 14.43 25.75 -36.41
N GLY A 572 14.88 25.86 -35.17
CA GLY A 572 14.62 27.03 -34.34
C GLY A 572 15.08 26.85 -32.90
N GLN A 573 15.10 27.96 -32.15
CA GLN A 573 15.32 27.94 -30.72
C GLN A 573 14.02 28.32 -30.01
N HIS A 574 13.64 27.54 -29.02
CA HIS A 574 12.42 27.74 -28.24
C HIS A 574 12.78 27.83 -26.76
N LYS A 575 12.27 28.87 -26.09
CA LYS A 575 12.47 29.05 -24.65
C LYS A 575 11.34 28.37 -23.89
N VAL A 576 11.71 27.40 -23.06
CA VAL A 576 10.79 26.73 -22.14
C VAL A 576 11.07 27.25 -20.73
N THR A 577 10.02 27.68 -20.03
CA THR A 577 10.10 28.26 -18.69
C THR A 577 9.36 27.39 -17.69
N PHE A 578 9.98 27.14 -16.54
CA PHE A 578 9.44 26.39 -15.41
C PHE A 578 9.29 27.34 -14.23
N ASN A 579 8.14 27.35 -13.58
CA ASN A 579 7.87 28.16 -12.39
C ASN A 579 6.73 27.55 -11.58
N PHE A 580 6.78 27.65 -10.25
CA PHE A 580 5.63 27.27 -9.43
C PHE A 580 4.53 28.33 -9.51
N ALA A 581 3.27 27.92 -9.44
CA ALA A 581 2.13 28.83 -9.37
C ALA A 581 2.32 29.86 -8.24
N GLY A 582 2.21 31.15 -8.59
CA GLY A 582 2.46 32.29 -7.71
C GLY A 582 3.93 32.61 -7.41
N SER A 583 4.90 31.78 -7.80
CA SER A 583 6.32 32.09 -7.57
C SER A 583 6.87 32.99 -8.68
N ASP A 584 7.70 33.97 -8.30
CA ASP A 584 8.51 34.78 -9.22
C ASP A 584 9.82 34.09 -9.64
N LYS A 585 10.16 32.97 -9.00
CA LYS A 585 11.35 32.18 -9.31
C LYS A 585 11.09 31.31 -10.52
N THR A 586 11.92 31.50 -11.54
CA THR A 586 11.83 30.76 -12.80
C THR A 586 13.15 30.04 -13.12
N ALA A 587 13.04 28.93 -13.83
CA ALA A 587 14.16 28.27 -14.49
C ALA A 587 13.83 28.10 -15.97
N THR A 588 14.83 28.28 -16.83
CA THR A 588 14.60 28.25 -18.29
C THR A 588 15.55 27.30 -18.98
N THR A 589 15.07 26.66 -20.04
CA THR A 589 15.90 25.86 -20.95
C THR A 589 15.66 26.34 -22.38
N ILE A 590 16.72 26.34 -23.19
CA ILE A 590 16.63 26.61 -24.62
C ILE A 590 16.62 25.28 -25.37
N VAL A 591 15.51 25.00 -26.06
CA VAL A 591 15.38 23.83 -26.93
C VAL A 591 15.74 24.24 -28.35
N THR A 592 16.84 23.69 -28.87
CA THR A 592 17.28 23.87 -30.26
C THR A 592 16.76 22.72 -31.12
N VAL A 593 15.86 23.03 -32.04
CA VAL A 593 15.41 22.14 -33.10
C VAL A 593 16.37 22.27 -34.28
N TYR A 594 16.93 21.16 -34.76
CA TYR A 594 17.91 21.16 -35.85
C TYR A 594 17.57 20.14 -36.95
N THR A 595 18.04 20.40 -38.17
CA THR A 595 18.00 19.45 -39.28
C THR A 595 19.15 18.44 -39.18
N PRO A 596 18.89 17.13 -39.11
CA PRO A 596 19.94 16.13 -39.14
C PRO A 596 20.60 16.08 -40.53
N GLY A 597 21.81 16.65 -40.65
CA GLY A 597 22.67 16.47 -41.82
C GLY A 597 22.50 17.51 -42.94
N GLY A 598 23.32 18.57 -42.86
CA GLY A 598 23.90 19.22 -44.03
C GLY A 598 25.40 19.25 -43.80
N GLY A 599 26.16 18.44 -44.55
CA GLY A 599 27.62 18.54 -44.53
C GLY A 599 28.04 19.84 -45.19
N GLY A 600 28.90 20.61 -44.50
CA GLY A 600 29.74 21.65 -45.11
C GLY A 600 29.63 23.04 -44.47
N GLY A 601 30.73 23.50 -43.89
CA GLY A 601 31.00 24.92 -43.66
C GLY A 601 31.05 25.34 -42.19
N GLY A 602 32.26 25.40 -41.63
CA GLY A 602 32.51 26.07 -40.36
C GLY A 602 32.14 27.54 -40.45
N GLY A 603 31.36 28.02 -39.48
CA GLY A 603 30.97 29.42 -39.33
C GLY A 603 30.72 29.70 -37.86
N ASN A 604 31.65 30.46 -37.29
CA ASN A 604 31.63 30.96 -35.91
C ASN A 604 30.33 31.76 -35.67
N ILE A 605 29.54 31.41 -34.65
CA ILE A 605 28.32 32.17 -34.32
C ILE A 605 28.61 33.06 -33.10
N THR A 606 28.93 34.31 -33.37
CA THR A 606 28.89 35.42 -32.40
C THR A 606 27.44 35.87 -32.17
N PRO A 607 27.06 36.27 -30.94
CA PRO A 607 25.70 36.72 -30.65
C PRO A 607 25.55 38.23 -30.94
N ASN A 608 24.45 38.65 -31.59
CA ASN A 608 23.94 40.02 -31.49
C ASN A 608 22.44 40.10 -31.87
N PRO A 609 21.72 41.22 -31.63
CA PRO A 609 20.69 41.30 -30.59
C PRO A 609 19.27 41.54 -31.16
N THR A 610 18.30 41.46 -30.24
CA THR A 610 16.90 41.93 -30.24
C THR A 610 16.29 42.54 -31.53
N PRO A 611 15.14 42.03 -32.02
CA PRO A 611 14.34 42.70 -33.04
C PRO A 611 13.14 43.48 -32.47
N THR A 612 12.87 44.65 -33.06
CA THR A 612 11.63 45.46 -32.94
C THR A 612 10.75 45.22 -34.19
N PRO A 613 9.41 45.30 -34.13
CA PRO A 613 8.52 44.46 -34.95
C PRO A 613 7.92 45.13 -36.20
N THR A 614 7.16 44.31 -36.97
CA THR A 614 5.96 44.60 -37.82
C THR A 614 6.18 44.40 -39.35
N PRO A 615 5.20 43.96 -40.19
CA PRO A 615 3.93 43.23 -40.01
C PRO A 615 3.81 41.90 -40.82
N THR A 616 2.73 41.15 -40.53
CA THR A 616 2.20 39.89 -41.12
C THR A 616 1.26 40.16 -42.33
N PRO A 617 0.64 39.16 -43.04
CA PRO A 617 1.11 38.01 -43.85
C PRO A 617 0.56 38.03 -45.31
N THR A 618 0.90 37.04 -46.17
CA THR A 618 0.02 36.50 -47.25
C THR A 618 0.39 35.03 -47.56
N PRO A 619 -0.54 34.11 -47.90
CA PRO A 619 -0.45 32.70 -47.51
C PRO A 619 -0.23 31.68 -48.68
N THR A 620 0.40 30.54 -48.32
CA THR A 620 0.29 29.13 -48.86
C THR A 620 0.47 28.83 -50.36
N PRO A 621 1.06 27.67 -50.76
CA PRO A 621 0.47 26.35 -50.52
C PRO A 621 1.41 25.20 -50.09
N GLN A 622 0.76 24.24 -49.46
CA GLN A 622 1.20 22.96 -48.90
C GLN A 622 1.68 21.94 -49.95
N PRO A 623 2.78 21.20 -49.70
CA PRO A 623 3.03 19.90 -50.32
C PRO A 623 2.48 18.74 -49.46
N GLN A 624 1.87 17.79 -50.17
CA GLN A 624 1.37 16.48 -49.73
C GLN A 624 2.50 15.53 -49.26
N PRO A 625 2.24 14.55 -48.36
CA PRO A 625 3.28 13.89 -47.56
C PRO A 625 3.98 12.72 -48.26
N THR A 626 5.20 12.42 -47.83
CA THR A 626 5.90 11.14 -48.10
C THR A 626 6.75 10.76 -46.86
N PRO A 627 7.09 9.47 -46.63
CA PRO A 627 6.90 8.82 -45.35
C PRO A 627 8.14 8.87 -44.44
N THR A 628 7.86 8.86 -43.15
CA THR A 628 8.79 8.82 -42.02
C THR A 628 9.72 7.58 -42.03
N PRO A 629 11.05 7.74 -41.90
CA PRO A 629 11.91 6.68 -41.37
C PRO A 629 11.86 6.67 -39.83
N THR A 630 11.67 5.47 -39.28
CA THR A 630 11.48 5.17 -37.85
C THR A 630 12.63 5.70 -36.95
N PRO A 631 12.35 6.41 -35.85
CA PRO A 631 13.38 6.88 -34.91
C PRO A 631 13.93 5.77 -34.00
N THR A 632 15.22 5.85 -33.69
CA THR A 632 15.90 4.99 -32.72
C THR A 632 15.72 5.53 -31.28
N PRO A 633 15.56 4.70 -30.23
CA PRO A 633 15.00 5.13 -28.93
C PRO A 633 15.95 5.86 -27.98
N ASN A 634 15.42 6.88 -27.27
CA ASN A 634 16.04 7.57 -26.13
C ASN A 634 16.19 6.67 -24.88
N PRO A 635 17.16 6.96 -23.98
CA PRO A 635 17.53 6.07 -22.88
C PRO A 635 16.57 6.14 -21.67
N PRO A 636 16.55 5.10 -20.82
CA PRO A 636 15.37 4.80 -20.02
C PRO A 636 15.48 5.17 -18.52
N THR A 637 14.34 5.51 -17.92
CA THR A 637 14.15 5.71 -16.47
C THR A 637 14.63 4.51 -15.65
N THR A 638 15.32 4.78 -14.53
CA THR A 638 15.95 3.77 -13.65
C THR A 638 15.03 3.33 -12.50
N PRO A 639 14.70 2.03 -12.36
CA PRO A 639 13.84 1.53 -11.28
C PRO A 639 14.44 1.70 -9.87
N GLY A 640 13.63 1.96 -8.83
CA GLY A 640 14.09 2.26 -7.46
C GLY A 640 14.92 1.17 -6.75
N TYR A 641 14.85 -0.08 -7.21
CA TYR A 641 15.66 -1.20 -6.68
C TYR A 641 17.08 -1.27 -7.27
N VAL A 642 17.41 -0.44 -8.26
CA VAL A 642 18.69 -0.54 -8.98
C VAL A 642 19.81 0.21 -8.27
N THR A 643 21.00 -0.39 -8.27
CA THR A 643 22.18 0.16 -7.63
C THR A 643 22.66 1.41 -8.39
N LYS A 644 22.90 2.50 -7.64
CA LYS A 644 23.31 3.81 -8.18
C LYS A 644 24.57 3.72 -9.04
N LYS A 645 24.66 4.59 -10.06
CA LYS A 645 25.87 4.77 -10.88
C LYS A 645 27.06 5.11 -9.98
N LYS A 646 28.22 4.56 -10.34
CA LYS A 646 29.49 4.49 -9.59
C LYS A 646 29.48 3.56 -8.36
N ALA A 647 28.35 2.97 -7.96
CA ALA A 647 28.34 1.96 -6.91
C ALA A 647 28.63 0.55 -7.47
N ALA A 648 29.05 -0.36 -6.59
CA ALA A 648 29.40 -1.72 -6.95
C ALA A 648 28.25 -2.70 -6.70
N VAL A 649 28.08 -3.62 -7.63
CA VAL A 649 27.17 -4.79 -7.54
C VAL A 649 27.96 -6.08 -7.62
N TYR A 650 27.40 -7.18 -7.12
CA TYR A 650 27.95 -8.53 -7.31
C TYR A 650 26.89 -9.52 -7.84
N ALA A 651 27.33 -10.57 -8.53
CA ALA A 651 26.42 -11.59 -9.07
C ALA A 651 26.02 -12.65 -8.04
N LEU A 652 24.71 -12.90 -7.90
CA LEU A 652 24.10 -13.95 -7.07
C LEU A 652 24.00 -15.30 -7.79
N LYS A 653 23.82 -15.27 -9.12
CA LYS A 653 23.70 -16.42 -10.01
C LYS A 653 24.74 -16.35 -11.12
N ALA A 654 24.80 -17.39 -11.96
CA ALA A 654 25.61 -17.34 -13.16
C ALA A 654 25.08 -16.23 -14.10
N ILE A 655 25.98 -15.39 -14.61
CA ILE A 655 25.67 -14.30 -15.54
C ILE A 655 26.74 -14.20 -16.63
N TYR A 656 26.42 -13.45 -17.68
CA TYR A 656 27.37 -13.10 -18.74
C TYR A 656 27.50 -11.58 -18.83
N LEU A 657 28.68 -11.11 -19.22
CA LEU A 657 28.91 -9.73 -19.64
C LEU A 657 28.67 -9.66 -21.15
N TYR A 658 27.86 -8.71 -21.61
CA TYR A 658 27.50 -8.57 -23.03
C TYR A 658 28.03 -7.27 -23.63
N LYS A 659 28.30 -7.27 -24.94
CA LYS A 659 28.68 -6.07 -25.69
C LYS A 659 27.53 -5.06 -25.77
N ASN A 660 26.29 -5.54 -25.88
CA ASN A 660 25.07 -4.73 -26.03
C ASN A 660 24.00 -5.14 -25.00
N PRO A 661 23.03 -4.26 -24.67
CA PRO A 661 22.01 -4.52 -23.65
C PRO A 661 20.94 -5.56 -24.05
N THR A 662 20.93 -6.00 -25.31
CA THR A 662 19.96 -6.96 -25.87
C THR A 662 20.27 -8.42 -25.57
N PHE A 663 21.47 -8.73 -25.06
CA PHE A 663 21.87 -10.03 -24.54
C PHE A 663 21.87 -11.19 -25.56
N LYS A 664 22.16 -10.90 -26.84
CA LYS A 664 22.34 -11.96 -27.84
C LYS A 664 23.54 -12.84 -27.48
N LYS A 665 23.41 -14.16 -27.68
CA LYS A 665 24.48 -15.14 -27.36
C LYS A 665 25.81 -14.82 -28.05
N SER A 666 25.76 -14.33 -29.29
CA SER A 666 26.92 -13.89 -30.08
C SER A 666 27.63 -12.65 -29.52
N GLN A 667 27.02 -11.93 -28.58
CA GLN A 667 27.56 -10.68 -28.01
C GLN A 667 28.20 -10.88 -26.62
N ARG A 668 28.37 -12.13 -26.17
CA ARG A 668 28.98 -12.43 -24.87
C ARG A 668 30.46 -12.11 -24.87
N ILE A 669 30.89 -11.26 -23.94
CA ILE A 669 32.28 -10.86 -23.70
C ILE A 669 32.95 -11.83 -22.70
N ALA A 670 32.22 -12.20 -21.65
CA ALA A 670 32.72 -13.05 -20.58
C ALA A 670 31.59 -13.80 -19.86
N THR A 671 31.93 -14.93 -19.26
CA THR A 671 31.03 -15.74 -18.42
C THR A 671 31.48 -15.73 -16.96
N TYR A 672 30.51 -15.64 -16.05
CA TYR A 672 30.74 -15.66 -14.62
C TYR A 672 29.84 -16.72 -13.99
N PRO A 673 30.39 -17.88 -13.60
CA PRO A 673 29.59 -18.92 -12.95
C PRO A 673 29.12 -18.48 -11.56
N LYS A 674 28.12 -19.17 -11.01
CA LYS A 674 27.67 -18.98 -9.63
C LYS A 674 28.84 -19.24 -8.67
N GLN A 675 29.01 -18.38 -7.67
CA GLN A 675 30.12 -18.44 -6.71
C GLN A 675 29.61 -18.33 -5.27
N LYS A 676 30.38 -18.91 -4.33
CA LYS A 676 30.20 -18.66 -2.89
C LYS A 676 30.35 -17.16 -2.61
N ARG A 677 29.63 -16.62 -1.61
CA ARG A 677 29.50 -15.17 -1.35
C ARG A 677 30.83 -14.40 -1.43
N VAL A 678 31.87 -14.91 -0.78
CA VAL A 678 33.22 -14.31 -0.75
C VAL A 678 33.92 -14.23 -2.12
N ASN A 679 33.55 -15.11 -3.07
CA ASN A 679 34.14 -15.22 -4.40
C ASN A 679 33.24 -14.64 -5.50
N ARG A 680 32.07 -14.07 -5.16
CA ARG A 680 31.13 -13.54 -6.17
C ARG A 680 31.77 -12.45 -7.02
N PRO A 681 31.58 -12.48 -8.35
CA PRO A 681 32.17 -11.48 -9.23
C PRO A 681 31.54 -10.11 -8.98
N MET A 682 32.36 -9.06 -9.02
CA MET A 682 31.96 -7.68 -8.77
C MET A 682 32.04 -6.83 -10.04
N PHE A 683 31.17 -5.83 -10.10
CA PHE A 683 31.05 -4.90 -11.22
C PHE A 683 30.75 -3.51 -10.69
N VAL A 684 31.38 -2.49 -11.26
CA VAL A 684 31.04 -1.08 -10.97
C VAL A 684 30.03 -0.62 -12.00
N VAL A 685 28.87 -0.14 -11.53
CA VAL A 685 27.83 0.42 -12.41
C VAL A 685 28.35 1.75 -12.96
N ILE A 686 28.46 1.88 -14.27
CA ILE A 686 28.91 3.11 -14.93
C ILE A 686 27.81 3.76 -15.79
N GLY A 687 26.68 3.07 -15.95
CA GLY A 687 25.50 3.58 -16.63
C GLY A 687 24.39 2.55 -16.66
N TYR A 688 23.36 2.85 -17.44
CA TYR A 688 22.17 2.02 -17.55
C TYR A 688 21.73 1.91 -19.01
N ALA A 689 20.96 0.88 -19.32
CA ALA A 689 20.32 0.71 -20.62
C ALA A 689 19.06 -0.15 -20.47
N ARG A 690 18.25 -0.21 -21.52
CA ARG A 690 17.19 -1.22 -21.67
C ARG A 690 17.49 -2.09 -22.89
N SER A 691 17.04 -3.34 -22.86
CA SER A 691 16.90 -4.16 -24.06
C SER A 691 15.73 -3.67 -24.93
N ASN A 692 15.60 -4.20 -26.15
CA ASN A 692 14.55 -3.82 -27.10
C ASN A 692 13.13 -3.96 -26.54
N ASN A 693 12.90 -4.91 -25.63
CA ASN A 693 11.64 -5.14 -24.92
C ASN A 693 11.54 -4.37 -23.58
N GLY A 694 12.33 -3.32 -23.40
CA GLY A 694 12.26 -2.47 -22.22
C GLY A 694 12.87 -3.04 -20.93
N THR A 695 13.51 -4.21 -20.94
CA THR A 695 14.08 -4.76 -19.70
C THR A 695 15.37 -4.03 -19.28
N PHE A 696 15.44 -3.59 -18.02
CA PHE A 696 16.56 -2.79 -17.51
C PHE A 696 17.88 -3.58 -17.39
N ARG A 697 19.00 -2.91 -17.67
CA ARG A 697 20.38 -3.45 -17.72
C ARG A 697 21.36 -2.46 -17.08
N TYR A 698 22.35 -2.97 -16.38
CA TYR A 698 23.49 -2.16 -15.97
C TYR A 698 24.52 -2.12 -17.09
N LYS A 699 25.01 -0.92 -17.44
CA LYS A 699 26.31 -0.77 -18.09
C LYS A 699 27.36 -0.77 -16.98
N VAL A 700 28.29 -1.70 -17.03
CA VAL A 700 29.25 -1.93 -15.96
C VAL A 700 30.68 -1.97 -16.46
N ARG A 701 31.61 -1.66 -15.55
CA ARG A 701 33.01 -2.04 -15.65
C ARG A 701 33.26 -3.28 -14.79
N ASP A 702 33.84 -4.32 -15.37
CA ASP A 702 34.32 -5.49 -14.63
C ASP A 702 35.51 -5.07 -13.73
N VAL A 703 35.45 -5.45 -12.44
CA VAL A 703 36.49 -5.19 -11.44
C VAL A 703 36.97 -6.48 -10.75
N ASN A 704 36.92 -7.60 -11.48
CA ASN A 704 37.41 -8.89 -11.02
C ASN A 704 38.89 -9.07 -11.42
N HIS A 705 39.76 -8.41 -10.66
CA HIS A 705 41.20 -8.40 -10.87
C HIS A 705 41.79 -9.82 -11.04
N GLY A 706 42.63 -10.00 -12.06
CA GLY A 706 43.24 -11.27 -12.43
C GLY A 706 42.45 -12.11 -13.45
N ARG A 707 41.29 -11.66 -13.92
CA ARG A 707 40.60 -12.26 -15.08
C ARG A 707 40.93 -11.50 -16.36
N LYS A 708 40.90 -12.19 -17.52
CA LYS A 708 41.01 -11.56 -18.85
C LYS A 708 39.92 -10.53 -19.16
N SER A 709 38.84 -10.51 -18.37
CA SER A 709 37.75 -9.56 -18.47
C SER A 709 37.91 -8.34 -17.56
N ASP A 710 38.93 -8.28 -16.71
CA ASP A 710 39.16 -7.15 -15.80
C ASP A 710 39.25 -5.83 -16.57
N GLY A 711 38.58 -4.80 -16.06
CA GLY A 711 38.48 -3.48 -16.69
C GLY A 711 37.54 -3.40 -17.90
N LYS A 712 37.07 -4.52 -18.47
CA LYS A 712 36.17 -4.48 -19.64
C LYS A 712 34.83 -3.84 -19.31
N ILE A 713 34.31 -3.08 -20.27
CA ILE A 713 33.00 -2.44 -20.18
C ILE A 713 31.99 -3.27 -20.98
N GLY A 714 30.82 -3.50 -20.40
CA GLY A 714 29.72 -4.19 -21.06
C GLY A 714 28.43 -4.08 -20.26
N TYR A 715 27.47 -4.94 -20.59
CA TYR A 715 26.14 -4.94 -20.00
C TYR A 715 25.87 -6.22 -19.22
N ILE A 716 25.31 -6.09 -18.01
CA ILE A 716 24.84 -7.21 -17.17
C ILE A 716 23.39 -6.97 -16.73
N THR A 717 22.72 -8.05 -16.32
CA THR A 717 21.32 -7.97 -15.90
C THR A 717 21.19 -7.07 -14.68
N ALA A 718 20.16 -6.24 -14.65
CA ALA A 718 19.82 -5.46 -13.46
C ALA A 718 18.76 -6.14 -12.58
N ASN A 719 18.34 -7.35 -12.95
CA ASN A 719 17.40 -8.14 -12.15
C ASN A 719 18.03 -8.49 -10.79
N TRP A 720 17.37 -8.08 -9.72
CA TRP A 720 17.83 -8.24 -8.34
C TRP A 720 18.05 -9.71 -7.95
N LYS A 721 17.34 -10.66 -8.59
CA LYS A 721 17.53 -12.12 -8.37
C LYS A 721 18.89 -12.63 -8.87
N PHE A 722 19.57 -11.86 -9.73
CA PHE A 722 20.84 -12.20 -10.34
C PHE A 722 22.00 -11.30 -9.89
N VAL A 723 21.73 -10.04 -9.56
CA VAL A 723 22.74 -9.02 -9.24
C VAL A 723 22.24 -8.13 -8.10
N CYS A 724 23.07 -7.90 -7.08
CA CYS A 724 22.70 -7.09 -5.91
C CYS A 724 23.82 -6.10 -5.52
N GLY A 725 23.45 -4.97 -4.91
CA GLY A 725 24.39 -4.00 -4.36
C GLY A 725 25.30 -4.58 -3.28
N VAL A 726 26.58 -4.24 -3.33
CA VAL A 726 27.66 -4.82 -2.53
C VAL A 726 27.62 -4.41 -1.05
N TYR A 727 27.02 -3.27 -0.73
CA TYR A 727 27.03 -2.71 0.63
C TYR A 727 25.68 -2.88 1.34
N TYR A 728 25.70 -3.21 2.63
CA TYR A 728 24.50 -3.25 3.46
C TYR A 728 23.89 -1.84 3.63
N GLN A 729 22.56 -1.78 3.73
CA GLN A 729 21.80 -0.53 3.91
C GLN A 729 21.21 -0.38 5.32
N SER A 730 21.34 -1.42 6.16
CA SER A 730 20.85 -1.43 7.55
C SER A 730 21.80 -2.18 8.49
N VAL A 731 21.56 -2.01 9.78
CA VAL A 731 22.20 -2.75 10.87
C VAL A 731 21.44 -4.07 11.09
N PRO A 732 22.11 -5.22 11.30
CA PRO A 732 21.41 -6.47 11.63
C PRO A 732 20.64 -6.33 12.95
N LYS A 733 19.45 -6.96 13.05
CA LYS A 733 18.57 -6.87 14.24
C LYS A 733 19.28 -7.22 15.55
N ASN A 734 20.13 -8.25 15.53
CA ASN A 734 20.92 -8.68 16.69
C ASN A 734 22.19 -7.84 16.94
N LYS A 735 22.42 -6.78 16.14
CA LYS A 735 23.60 -5.89 16.21
C LYS A 735 24.94 -6.62 16.15
N VAL A 736 25.01 -7.82 15.56
CA VAL A 736 26.25 -8.58 15.40
C VAL A 736 26.48 -8.94 13.92
N ILE A 737 27.69 -8.67 13.42
CA ILE A 737 28.15 -9.10 12.09
C ILE A 737 29.27 -10.13 12.24
N THR A 738 29.44 -11.01 11.25
CA THR A 738 30.54 -11.99 11.21
C THR A 738 31.49 -11.69 10.06
N VAL A 739 32.80 -11.70 10.31
CA VAL A 739 33.82 -11.53 9.28
C VAL A 739 33.90 -12.79 8.42
N ILE A 740 33.64 -12.68 7.12
CA ILE A 740 33.65 -13.83 6.19
C ILE A 740 34.82 -13.79 5.19
N SER A 741 35.49 -12.64 5.04
CA SER A 741 36.65 -12.47 4.17
C SER A 741 37.80 -13.42 4.55
N LYS A 742 38.40 -14.10 3.55
CA LYS A 742 39.57 -14.97 3.76
C LYS A 742 40.76 -14.22 4.36
N LYS A 743 40.97 -12.96 3.94
CA LYS A 743 42.06 -12.09 4.45
C LYS A 743 41.68 -11.34 5.73
N GLY A 744 40.50 -11.61 6.29
CA GLY A 744 39.92 -10.83 7.38
C GLY A 744 39.44 -9.44 6.92
N VAL A 745 39.11 -8.60 7.90
CA VAL A 745 38.78 -7.17 7.71
C VAL A 745 39.52 -6.32 8.73
N HIS A 746 39.78 -5.06 8.39
CA HIS A 746 40.43 -4.10 9.29
C HIS A 746 39.39 -3.14 9.90
N ALA A 747 39.63 -2.76 11.15
CA ALA A 747 39.00 -1.64 11.82
C ALA A 747 39.86 -0.38 11.71
N TYR A 748 39.18 0.76 11.61
CA TYR A 748 39.77 2.06 11.33
C TYR A 748 39.23 3.12 12.28
N LYS A 749 40.03 4.16 12.55
CA LYS A 749 39.59 5.32 13.34
C LYS A 749 38.51 6.12 12.63
N ASN A 750 38.62 6.26 11.30
CA ASN A 750 37.78 7.17 10.51
C ASN A 750 36.79 6.44 9.59
N LYS A 751 35.63 7.06 9.34
CA LYS A 751 34.55 6.52 8.47
C LYS A 751 34.96 6.32 7.00
N ASN A 752 35.98 7.03 6.52
CA ASN A 752 36.56 6.84 5.19
C ASN A 752 37.54 5.64 5.12
N LEU A 753 37.68 4.86 6.20
CA LEU A 753 38.63 3.75 6.37
C LEU A 753 40.10 4.17 6.32
N THR A 754 40.44 5.32 6.93
CA THR A 754 41.81 5.72 7.21
C THR A 754 42.15 5.57 8.69
N GLY A 755 43.45 5.48 9.01
CA GLY A 755 43.92 5.24 10.38
C GLY A 755 43.59 3.83 10.85
N ARG A 756 44.16 2.80 10.22
CA ARG A 756 43.98 1.39 10.59
C ARG A 756 44.41 1.15 12.04
N VAL A 757 43.58 0.44 12.80
CA VAL A 757 43.80 0.17 14.24
C VAL A 757 44.03 -1.32 14.50
N LYS A 758 43.09 -2.16 14.06
CA LYS A 758 43.09 -3.59 14.38
C LYS A 758 42.60 -4.40 13.18
N SER A 759 42.99 -5.68 13.11
CA SER A 759 42.50 -6.62 12.10
C SER A 759 41.71 -7.74 12.76
N TYR A 760 40.63 -8.15 12.11
CA TYR A 760 39.77 -9.24 12.55
C TYR A 760 39.86 -10.38 11.54
N LYS A 761 40.13 -11.59 12.05
CA LYS A 761 40.25 -12.81 11.25
C LYS A 761 38.86 -13.27 10.78
N LYS A 762 38.82 -14.16 9.79
CA LYS A 762 37.59 -14.83 9.37
C LYS A 762 36.95 -15.54 10.57
N GLY A 763 35.63 -15.45 10.71
CA GLY A 763 34.85 -16.02 11.81
C GLY A 763 34.66 -15.09 13.00
N THR A 764 35.41 -13.98 13.10
CA THR A 764 35.22 -13.03 14.21
C THR A 764 33.83 -12.41 14.16
N ARG A 765 33.12 -12.44 15.29
CA ARG A 765 31.83 -11.74 15.50
C ARG A 765 32.10 -10.35 16.07
N LEU A 766 31.47 -9.33 15.50
CA LEU A 766 31.65 -7.93 15.87
C LEU A 766 30.31 -7.29 16.19
N THR A 767 30.22 -6.63 17.34
CA THR A 767 29.04 -5.86 17.73
C THR A 767 29.06 -4.48 17.07
N VAL A 768 27.96 -4.13 16.41
CA VAL A 768 27.80 -2.92 15.61
C VAL A 768 26.80 -1.98 16.25
N LYS A 769 27.18 -0.70 16.41
CA LYS A 769 26.35 0.34 17.00
C LYS A 769 25.41 0.96 15.97
N LYS A 770 25.95 1.35 14.81
CA LYS A 770 25.19 1.98 13.72
C LYS A 770 25.85 1.76 12.36
N LEU A 771 25.07 1.96 11.30
CA LEU A 771 25.56 2.02 9.94
C LEU A 771 25.83 3.49 9.57
N VAL A 772 26.97 3.75 8.93
CA VAL A 772 27.37 5.10 8.50
C VAL A 772 27.60 5.12 7.00
N LYS A 773 27.00 6.10 6.31
CA LYS A 773 27.20 6.35 4.88
C LYS A 773 28.48 7.17 4.66
N HIS A 774 29.23 6.80 3.61
CA HIS A 774 30.38 7.55 3.12
C HIS A 774 30.41 7.46 1.60
N ASN A 775 30.01 8.54 0.93
CA ASN A 775 29.73 8.59 -0.51
C ASN A 775 28.76 7.46 -0.90
N LEU A 776 29.11 6.63 -1.88
CA LEU A 776 28.27 5.53 -2.37
C LEU A 776 28.43 4.20 -1.61
N THR A 777 29.10 4.24 -0.45
CA THR A 777 29.46 3.04 0.31
C THR A 777 29.04 3.19 1.77
N THR A 778 28.91 2.08 2.49
CA THR A 778 28.53 2.08 3.91
C THR A 778 29.57 1.40 4.79
N ARG A 779 29.59 1.78 6.07
CA ARG A 779 30.47 1.26 7.13
C ARG A 779 29.63 0.87 8.33
N TYR A 780 30.06 -0.15 9.05
CA TYR A 780 29.58 -0.35 10.41
C TYR A 780 30.49 0.39 11.38
N GLN A 781 29.89 1.20 12.25
CA GLN A 781 30.58 1.68 13.45
C GLN A 781 30.41 0.62 14.53
N LEU A 782 31.52 0.11 15.06
CA LEU A 782 31.57 -0.84 16.16
C LEU A 782 31.24 -0.15 17.48
N SER A 783 30.87 -0.92 18.51
CA SER A 783 30.54 -0.36 19.83
C SER A 783 31.68 0.45 20.46
N ASN A 784 32.94 0.14 20.12
CA ASN A 784 34.13 0.88 20.54
C ASN A 784 34.48 2.10 19.66
N GLY A 785 33.54 2.55 18.82
CA GLY A 785 33.69 3.74 17.99
C GLY A 785 34.45 3.55 16.67
N MET A 786 35.17 2.43 16.48
CA MET A 786 35.91 2.13 15.25
C MET A 786 35.00 1.78 14.08
N PHE A 787 35.50 1.93 12.85
CA PHE A 787 34.77 1.63 11.61
C PHE A 787 35.31 0.39 10.91
N VAL A 788 34.39 -0.48 10.45
CA VAL A 788 34.68 -1.59 9.54
C VAL A 788 33.81 -1.50 8.29
N THR A 789 34.25 -2.12 7.20
CA THR A 789 33.50 -2.15 5.94
C THR A 789 32.15 -2.87 6.10
N ALA A 790 31.08 -2.33 5.50
CA ALA A 790 29.78 -3.00 5.41
C ALA A 790 29.59 -3.72 4.05
N ASN A 791 30.71 -4.11 3.43
CA ASN A 791 30.72 -4.88 2.18
C ASN A 791 30.28 -6.33 2.44
N LYS A 792 29.18 -6.75 1.80
CA LYS A 792 28.55 -8.08 1.92
C LYS A 792 29.44 -9.25 1.51
N LYS A 793 30.58 -9.03 0.83
CA LYS A 793 31.57 -10.08 0.55
C LYS A 793 32.59 -10.27 1.67
N LEU A 794 32.68 -9.30 2.58
CA LEU A 794 33.69 -9.25 3.62
C LEU A 794 33.11 -9.52 5.02
N VAL A 795 31.84 -9.13 5.23
CA VAL A 795 31.08 -9.37 6.46
C VAL A 795 29.68 -9.90 6.13
N ILE A 796 29.09 -10.71 7.03
CA ILE A 796 27.68 -11.15 6.95
C ILE A 796 26.89 -10.73 8.17
#